data_AF-A0A9W7T0C5-F1
#
_entry.id   AF-A0A9W7T0C5-F1
#
_cell.length_a   1.000
_cell.length_b   1.000
_cell.length_c   1.000
_cell.angle_alpha   90.00
_cell.angle_beta   90.00
_cell.angle_gamma   90.00
#
_symmetry.space_group_name_H-M   'P 1'
#
loop_
_entity.id
_entity.type
_entity.pdbx_description
1 polymer ?
#
loop_
_entity_poly.entity_id
_entity_poly.type
_entity_poly.pdbx_seq_one_letter_code
_entity_poly.pdbx_strand_id
1 'polypeptide(L)'
;MPRLPARQVHKRTHPGSTVQAIEDERLSSAAQADYGNARHANYSVTSRQSNGFVRPTAKRDHQIHQDTKRAAANGHPVNFQEAFRNQKDLTIRYDINRPPGWRYVLDYTEAGVKSEQEWPANVKRRQENDRQRKLQQSLHGVGEGQNEHEDDQDEGAQRDGDDLSLQERSFIRAIEHEKNMLGRLAQNDGTGRSNVENGKNINIDEADQFTPDNWIPRPTELIRLAGNHPLNAEAPLHRIYESGFTTPNCLYYVRTHGAVPHLEWELHQLEIECGKYKTHFSMEALKHDFPPLNLPVVMACNKNRRKELNMIRKTKGFNWGPGAVGCAYWRGPLLRDVLSAAGVPDRMPDQDRKRYYVHIRGADTPANYNYETSIDFEYIMDPHNDVLLAYEMNDEPLPPDHGYPVRLVIPGFVGGRNVKWLEKIWISDQESDNYWHIWDNRVVPEFITTQDGDLADAFFHHPDTAAYEQALQSIITCPKQNEKILLKDIGQEDYRIEGFAYNGCGNEVKKIEISLDEGKTWLYCIRTFPEAPIRHGKKFWTWCFWHIDVPVAKLITAPAITVRAFDAQNMTQPERPYWNVLGTLNSAQYTVKPHMQTHDEVPHVLFRHPVEAGNGEGGWMEESAANKVASANQKTDVPPKEFTKDEIERHSTEDDCWIVVDGCVYDASSVLPWHPGGSAAIMPHAGKVHHQTTEEFSSIHDGYAYSKLNECILGSVTKRAQEVIDQSKQQSSKEEIPEGQALQKHAWTPVKLLRRKSISRDTSQYTFELPEGSEYLGMGTCQHIDFGFHMKDRMLIRPYTPTKPVVPHGVDIKVDDVELVDKSGTFQLTVKTYFPDDGQPGGAFSNILHDMSVGQEIEMKGPMGDIIYNGRGSFTIRGEQKTFRRISLVLGGTGLTPGYSLIARACLDPEDETELRVLDANKTEGDILLRDDLQKYEDMSQGRLKVTHILSSPDESWDGLKGYVNKELMEEYLFAAGDGNVMLLCGPPPMIEKAVLPVLGELGYEEGKNVFGL
;
A
#
# COMPACT_ATOMS: atom_id res chain seq x y z
N MET A 1 43.88 42.24 -36.66
CA MET A 1 44.11 43.52 -35.93
C MET A 1 43.16 43.57 -34.71
N PRO A 2 43.39 44.35 -33.64
CA PRO A 2 44.42 44.00 -32.65
C PRO A 2 44.09 44.28 -31.15
N ARG A 3 44.77 43.56 -30.24
CA ARG A 3 45.05 43.87 -28.80
C ARG A 3 43.84 43.80 -27.82
N LEU A 4 43.88 43.04 -26.70
CA LEU A 4 44.76 43.09 -25.49
C LEU A 4 44.51 44.32 -24.61
N PRO A 5 44.54 44.22 -23.24
CA PRO A 5 45.43 43.33 -22.47
C PRO A 5 44.81 42.56 -21.28
N ALA A 6 45.65 41.77 -20.60
CA ALA A 6 45.35 41.14 -19.31
C ALA A 6 46.47 41.40 -18.27
N ARG A 7 46.09 41.53 -16.99
CA ARG A 7 46.90 41.56 -15.76
C ARG A 7 45.96 41.28 -14.57
N GLN A 8 46.36 40.71 -13.42
CA GLN A 8 47.59 39.98 -13.05
C GLN A 8 47.34 39.34 -11.67
N VAL A 9 47.50 38.01 -11.53
CA VAL A 9 47.54 37.31 -10.23
C VAL A 9 48.65 36.25 -10.27
N HIS A 10 49.36 36.05 -9.15
CA HIS A 10 50.55 35.19 -9.07
C HIS A 10 50.22 33.76 -8.62
N LYS A 11 50.99 32.78 -9.12
CA LYS A 11 51.04 31.44 -8.51
C LYS A 11 51.72 31.50 -7.13
N ARG A 12 51.18 30.75 -6.18
CA ARG A 12 51.95 30.10 -5.10
C ARG A 12 51.75 28.59 -5.22
N THR A 13 52.73 27.82 -4.77
CA THR A 13 52.79 26.36 -4.87
C THR A 13 52.71 25.71 -3.50
N HIS A 14 52.10 24.53 -3.44
CA HIS A 14 52.54 23.45 -2.55
C HIS A 14 52.57 22.14 -3.36
N PRO A 15 53.48 21.18 -3.06
CA PRO A 15 53.84 20.13 -4.01
C PRO A 15 53.07 18.82 -3.81
N GLY A 16 52.87 18.10 -4.92
CA GLY A 16 52.54 16.67 -4.94
C GLY A 16 53.79 15.78 -4.96
N SER A 17 53.57 14.46 -4.96
CA SER A 17 54.58 13.40 -4.76
C SER A 17 55.83 13.46 -5.64
N THR A 18 56.93 12.94 -5.10
CA THR A 18 58.25 12.88 -5.74
C THR A 18 58.39 11.77 -6.78
N VAL A 19 59.36 11.94 -7.69
CA VAL A 19 59.66 11.06 -8.86
C VAL A 19 59.68 9.57 -8.53
N GLN A 20 60.17 9.18 -7.35
CA GLN A 20 60.31 7.79 -6.96
C GLN A 20 58.96 7.06 -6.83
N ALA A 21 57.84 7.77 -6.64
CA ALA A 21 56.49 7.21 -6.68
C ALA A 21 55.92 7.03 -8.11
N ILE A 22 56.70 7.36 -9.14
CA ILE A 22 56.34 7.24 -10.57
C ILE A 22 57.10 6.06 -11.22
N GLU A 23 58.17 5.56 -10.58
CA GLU A 23 59.02 4.49 -11.13
C GLU A 23 58.46 3.08 -10.88
N ASP A 24 57.63 2.89 -9.83
CA ASP A 24 57.05 1.60 -9.46
C ASP A 24 55.80 1.19 -10.29
N GLU A 25 55.20 2.09 -11.08
CA GLU A 25 54.00 1.78 -11.90
C GLU A 25 54.32 1.53 -13.40
N ARG A 26 54.85 0.34 -13.71
CA ARG A 26 54.83 -0.25 -15.08
C ARG A 26 54.52 -1.75 -15.01
N LEU A 27 53.33 -2.18 -15.40
CA LEU A 27 52.84 -2.41 -16.78
C LEU A 27 53.37 -3.69 -17.46
N SER A 28 52.42 -4.59 -17.76
CA SER A 28 52.43 -5.44 -18.97
C SER A 28 51.00 -5.45 -19.55
N SER A 29 50.72 -4.54 -20.49
CA SER A 29 50.72 -4.85 -21.94
C SER A 29 49.66 -5.90 -22.33
N ALA A 30 48.44 -5.50 -22.65
CA ALA A 30 47.99 -4.84 -23.89
C ALA A 30 47.84 -5.80 -25.08
N ALA A 31 46.64 -5.82 -25.68
CA ALA A 31 46.31 -6.61 -26.86
C ALA A 31 46.56 -5.81 -28.15
N GLN A 32 46.75 -6.53 -29.26
CA GLN A 32 46.72 -5.96 -30.61
C GLN A 32 45.89 -6.89 -31.50
N ALA A 33 45.03 -6.32 -32.34
CA ALA A 33 44.01 -7.06 -33.09
C ALA A 33 44.50 -7.56 -34.44
N ASP A 34 43.84 -8.59 -34.96
CA ASP A 34 43.87 -8.96 -36.39
C ASP A 34 42.47 -9.41 -36.85
N TYR A 35 42.14 -9.23 -38.13
CA TYR A 35 40.79 -9.42 -38.69
C TYR A 35 40.72 -10.73 -39.50
N GLY A 36 40.06 -11.76 -38.94
CA GLY A 36 39.93 -13.10 -39.55
C GLY A 36 38.48 -13.55 -39.71
N ASN A 37 38.18 -14.23 -40.82
CA ASN A 37 36.80 -14.46 -41.27
C ASN A 37 36.25 -15.85 -40.87
N ALA A 38 34.94 -15.89 -40.56
CA ALA A 38 34.00 -17.00 -40.75
C ALA A 38 34.02 -18.29 -39.88
N ARG A 39 32.86 -18.48 -39.22
CA ARG A 39 32.07 -19.73 -39.02
C ARG A 39 32.45 -20.75 -37.92
N HIS A 40 31.38 -21.19 -37.23
CA HIS A 40 31.23 -22.38 -36.37
C HIS A 40 32.31 -22.61 -35.29
N ALA A 41 32.03 -22.08 -34.09
CA ALA A 41 32.60 -22.58 -32.84
C ALA A 41 31.46 -23.04 -31.91
N ASN A 42 31.59 -24.22 -31.31
CA ASN A 42 30.62 -24.74 -30.35
C ASN A 42 30.82 -24.06 -28.98
N TYR A 43 29.73 -23.83 -28.24
CA TYR A 43 29.79 -23.37 -26.84
C TYR A 43 30.30 -24.48 -25.91
N SER A 44 31.61 -24.71 -25.88
CA SER A 44 32.24 -25.49 -24.82
C SER A 44 32.39 -24.61 -23.57
N VAL A 45 31.33 -24.52 -22.77
CA VAL A 45 31.39 -23.93 -21.42
C VAL A 45 32.27 -24.85 -20.56
N THR A 46 33.57 -24.56 -20.51
CA THR A 46 34.49 -25.26 -19.60
C THR A 46 34.05 -24.99 -18.17
N SER A 47 33.78 -26.05 -17.41
CA SER A 47 33.16 -26.01 -16.09
C SER A 47 34.08 -25.42 -15.00
N ARG A 48 34.28 -24.10 -15.04
CA ARG A 48 34.58 -23.32 -13.85
C ARG A 48 33.28 -23.17 -13.08
N GLN A 49 33.29 -23.61 -11.83
CA GLN A 49 32.22 -23.30 -10.89
C GLN A 49 32.29 -21.80 -10.57
N SER A 50 31.56 -20.99 -11.32
CA SER A 50 31.24 -19.60 -10.97
C SER A 50 30.27 -19.58 -9.79
N ASN A 51 30.78 -19.96 -8.61
CA ASN A 51 30.09 -19.72 -7.36
C ASN A 51 29.93 -18.21 -7.21
N GLY A 52 28.75 -17.69 -7.57
CA GLY A 52 28.33 -16.31 -7.33
C GLY A 52 28.20 -16.08 -5.83
N PHE A 53 29.35 -15.88 -5.16
CA PHE A 53 29.44 -15.75 -3.72
C PHE A 53 28.71 -14.50 -3.25
N VAL A 54 27.48 -14.70 -2.78
CA VAL A 54 26.83 -13.86 -1.77
C VAL A 54 27.89 -13.41 -0.76
N ARG A 55 28.02 -12.09 -0.57
CA ARG A 55 29.12 -11.46 0.17
C ARG A 55 29.28 -12.17 1.54
N PRO A 56 30.45 -12.75 1.89
CA PRO A 56 30.58 -13.63 3.05
C PRO A 56 30.14 -13.02 4.39
N THR A 57 30.18 -11.69 4.52
CA THR A 57 29.67 -10.93 5.65
C THR A 57 28.14 -11.00 5.78
N ALA A 58 27.39 -10.85 4.68
CA ALA A 58 25.92 -10.94 4.69
C ALA A 58 25.45 -12.35 5.06
N LYS A 59 26.10 -13.39 4.49
CA LYS A 59 25.84 -14.79 4.86
C LYS A 59 26.14 -15.09 6.34
N ARG A 60 27.18 -14.47 6.91
CA ARG A 60 27.51 -14.61 8.34
C ARG A 60 26.48 -13.93 9.25
N ASP A 61 26.07 -12.71 8.93
CA ASP A 61 25.10 -11.96 9.75
C ASP A 61 23.71 -12.64 9.68
N HIS A 62 23.31 -13.15 8.51
CA HIS A 62 22.09 -13.95 8.38
C HIS A 62 22.16 -15.27 9.18
N GLN A 63 23.32 -15.94 9.22
CA GLN A 63 23.48 -17.16 10.04
C GLN A 63 23.28 -16.88 11.54
N ILE A 64 23.81 -15.75 12.05
CA ILE A 64 23.62 -15.31 13.45
C ILE A 64 22.13 -15.06 13.75
N HIS A 65 21.40 -14.43 12.84
CA HIS A 65 19.96 -14.27 12.95
C HIS A 65 19.23 -15.63 12.98
N GLN A 66 19.51 -16.53 12.04
CA GLN A 66 18.89 -17.87 11.98
C GLN A 66 19.14 -18.70 13.25
N ASP A 67 20.36 -18.68 13.79
CA ASP A 67 20.67 -19.39 15.03
C ASP A 67 19.99 -18.75 16.25
N THR A 68 19.75 -17.43 16.24
CA THR A 68 18.91 -16.76 17.25
C THR A 68 17.45 -17.23 17.17
N LYS A 69 16.87 -17.35 15.97
CA LYS A 69 15.50 -17.87 15.80
C LYS A 69 15.39 -19.34 16.23
N ARG A 70 16.41 -20.15 15.95
CA ARG A 70 16.48 -21.55 16.41
C ARG A 70 16.56 -21.66 17.94
N ALA A 71 17.29 -20.77 18.60
CA ALA A 71 17.32 -20.71 20.07
C ALA A 71 15.92 -20.38 20.63
N ALA A 72 15.23 -19.39 20.05
CA ALA A 72 13.86 -19.03 20.44
C ALA A 72 12.88 -20.19 20.28
N ALA A 73 12.91 -20.88 19.13
CA ALA A 73 12.05 -22.04 18.86
C ALA A 73 12.31 -23.25 19.80
N ASN A 74 13.49 -23.31 20.42
CA ASN A 74 13.86 -24.32 21.41
C ASN A 74 13.53 -23.90 22.87
N GLY A 75 12.80 -22.81 23.08
CA GLY A 75 12.34 -22.36 24.39
C GLY A 75 13.29 -21.44 25.15
N HIS A 76 14.34 -20.90 24.51
CA HIS A 76 15.11 -19.80 25.10
C HIS A 76 14.36 -18.47 24.86
N PRO A 77 13.98 -17.71 25.91
CA PRO A 77 13.32 -16.43 25.70
C PRO A 77 14.29 -15.43 25.04
N VAL A 78 13.82 -14.72 24.01
CA VAL A 78 14.60 -13.73 23.25
C VAL A 78 13.94 -12.36 23.40
N ASN A 79 14.71 -11.38 23.86
CA ASN A 79 14.21 -10.01 24.08
C ASN A 79 14.43 -9.09 22.87
N PHE A 80 13.80 -7.90 22.90
CA PHE A 80 13.85 -6.95 21.77
C PHE A 80 15.26 -6.45 21.42
N GLN A 81 16.17 -6.32 22.39
CA GLN A 81 17.57 -5.95 22.10
C GLN A 81 18.30 -7.07 21.37
N GLU A 82 18.09 -8.33 21.75
CA GLU A 82 18.71 -9.48 21.09
C GLU A 82 18.19 -9.67 19.67
N ALA A 83 16.87 -9.57 19.47
CA ALA A 83 16.24 -9.61 18.16
C ALA A 83 16.82 -8.54 17.22
N PHE A 84 16.83 -7.27 17.66
CA PHE A 84 17.30 -6.14 16.85
C PHE A 84 18.83 -6.13 16.67
N ARG A 85 19.62 -6.57 17.66
CA ARG A 85 21.08 -6.66 17.51
C ARG A 85 21.51 -7.81 16.60
N ASN A 86 20.77 -8.92 16.55
CA ASN A 86 21.17 -10.10 15.78
C ASN A 86 20.63 -10.11 14.35
N GLN A 87 19.50 -9.45 14.07
CA GLN A 87 19.07 -9.17 12.69
C GLN A 87 19.72 -7.86 12.22
N LYS A 88 20.72 -7.95 11.33
CA LYS A 88 21.39 -6.74 10.81
C LYS A 88 20.65 -6.14 9.62
N ASP A 89 20.28 -4.88 9.76
CA ASP A 89 19.92 -4.01 8.65
C ASP A 89 21.09 -3.91 7.65
N LEU A 90 20.88 -4.42 6.44
CA LEU A 90 21.87 -4.44 5.37
C LEU A 90 21.88 -3.15 4.53
N THR A 91 20.85 -2.30 4.60
CA THR A 91 20.74 -1.08 3.78
C THR A 91 21.89 -0.11 4.06
N ILE A 92 22.23 0.05 5.34
CA ILE A 92 23.38 0.82 5.88
C ILE A 92 24.72 0.43 5.21
N ARG A 93 24.81 -0.77 4.63
CA ARG A 93 26.02 -1.29 3.98
C ARG A 93 25.91 -1.45 2.46
N TYR A 94 24.71 -1.72 1.93
CA TYR A 94 24.47 -2.11 0.54
C TYR A 94 23.18 -1.47 0.00
N ASP A 95 23.31 -0.28 -0.58
CA ASP A 95 22.19 0.53 -1.10
C ASP A 95 21.84 0.24 -2.58
N ILE A 96 22.84 -0.21 -3.35
CA ILE A 96 22.91 -0.13 -4.83
C ILE A 96 21.87 -0.93 -5.66
N ASN A 97 20.98 -1.71 -5.04
CA ASN A 97 19.96 -2.50 -5.75
C ASN A 97 18.59 -2.54 -5.00
N ARG A 98 18.28 -1.58 -4.13
CA ARG A 98 16.94 -1.46 -3.51
C ARG A 98 16.00 -0.60 -4.36
N PRO A 99 14.69 -0.91 -4.43
CA PRO A 99 13.71 0.00 -5.05
C PRO A 99 13.45 1.22 -4.14
N PRO A 100 12.98 2.35 -4.69
CA PRO A 100 12.68 3.55 -3.92
C PRO A 100 11.77 3.27 -2.72
N GLY A 101 12.18 3.73 -1.53
CA GLY A 101 11.40 3.62 -0.30
C GLY A 101 11.29 2.21 0.32
N TRP A 102 12.07 1.22 -0.12
CA TRP A 102 12.18 -0.08 0.55
C TRP A 102 12.56 0.09 2.04
N ARG A 103 11.85 -0.57 2.96
CA ARG A 103 12.09 -0.48 4.40
C ARG A 103 12.67 -1.76 5.01
N TYR A 104 13.49 -1.59 6.05
CA TYR A 104 13.92 -2.68 6.93
C TYR A 104 12.77 -3.15 7.83
N VAL A 105 12.62 -4.47 8.00
CA VAL A 105 11.55 -5.10 8.79
C VAL A 105 12.16 -6.09 9.79
N LEU A 106 11.75 -6.03 11.05
CA LEU A 106 12.19 -7.00 12.07
C LEU A 106 11.34 -8.27 12.00
N ASP A 107 11.96 -9.43 11.78
CA ASP A 107 11.30 -10.74 11.54
C ASP A 107 10.84 -11.42 12.85
N TYR A 108 10.16 -10.65 13.68
CA TYR A 108 9.57 -10.95 14.98
C TYR A 108 8.23 -10.20 15.11
N THR A 109 7.36 -10.61 16.04
CA THR A 109 6.07 -9.93 16.34
C THR A 109 6.07 -9.44 17.79
N GLU A 110 5.27 -8.40 18.13
CA GLU A 110 5.20 -7.94 19.53
C GLU A 110 4.62 -9.02 20.47
N ALA A 111 3.62 -9.76 20.00
CA ALA A 111 3.00 -10.86 20.75
C ALA A 111 3.94 -12.08 20.89
N GLY A 112 4.73 -12.40 19.86
CA GLY A 112 5.71 -13.49 19.88
C GLY A 112 6.84 -13.27 20.90
N VAL A 113 7.16 -12.02 21.22
CA VAL A 113 8.15 -11.67 22.26
C VAL A 113 7.51 -11.55 23.65
N LYS A 114 6.28 -11.01 23.77
CA LYS A 114 5.67 -10.67 25.07
C LYS A 114 4.65 -11.67 25.62
N SER A 115 3.93 -12.38 24.75
CA SER A 115 2.67 -13.03 25.10
C SER A 115 2.60 -14.52 24.76
N GLU A 116 3.33 -14.95 23.74
CA GLU A 116 3.36 -16.35 23.29
C GLU A 116 4.45 -17.19 23.98
N GLN A 117 5.58 -16.58 24.34
CA GLN A 117 6.59 -17.18 25.22
C GLN A 117 6.04 -17.36 26.64
N GLU A 118 6.55 -18.36 27.38
CA GLU A 118 6.08 -18.77 28.73
C GLU A 118 6.44 -17.77 29.86
N TRP A 119 6.23 -16.47 29.63
CA TRP A 119 6.30 -15.46 30.68
C TRP A 119 5.21 -15.72 31.75
N PRO A 120 5.55 -15.78 33.06
CA PRO A 120 4.61 -16.17 34.13
C PRO A 120 3.32 -15.32 34.27
N ALA A 121 3.25 -14.17 33.62
CA ALA A 121 2.08 -13.29 33.63
C ALA A 121 0.90 -13.82 32.77
N ASN A 122 1.18 -14.48 31.65
CA ASN A 122 0.18 -14.73 30.60
C ASN A 122 -0.86 -15.81 30.98
N VAL A 123 -0.46 -16.80 31.78
CA VAL A 123 -1.26 -17.99 32.11
C VAL A 123 -2.58 -17.67 32.83
N LYS A 124 -2.62 -16.59 33.63
CA LYS A 124 -3.79 -16.27 34.48
C LYS A 124 -5.00 -15.71 33.71
N ARG A 125 -4.82 -15.18 32.50
CA ARG A 125 -5.88 -14.40 31.81
C ARG A 125 -6.93 -15.26 31.08
N ARG A 126 -6.61 -16.51 30.74
CA ARG A 126 -7.45 -17.37 29.89
C ARG A 126 -8.61 -18.10 30.60
N GLN A 127 -8.75 -17.97 31.92
CA GLN A 127 -9.65 -18.85 32.71
C GLN A 127 -11.06 -18.29 32.99
N GLU A 128 -11.36 -17.04 32.65
CA GLU A 128 -12.60 -16.36 33.08
C GLU A 128 -13.72 -16.32 31.99
N ASN A 129 -13.36 -16.34 30.71
CA ASN A 129 -14.28 -15.93 29.62
C ASN A 129 -15.36 -16.96 29.23
N ASP A 130 -15.16 -18.27 29.48
CA ASP A 130 -16.00 -19.36 28.96
C ASP A 130 -17.48 -19.34 29.43
N ARG A 131 -17.82 -18.54 30.44
CA ARG A 131 -19.00 -18.80 31.29
C ARG A 131 -20.34 -18.21 30.79
N GLN A 132 -20.34 -17.34 29.77
CA GLN A 132 -21.52 -16.51 29.45
C GLN A 132 -22.28 -16.85 28.16
N ARG A 133 -21.73 -17.69 27.25
CA ARG A 133 -22.29 -17.90 25.90
C ARG A 133 -23.50 -18.87 25.79
N LYS A 134 -24.44 -18.89 26.76
CA LYS A 134 -25.63 -19.77 26.71
C LYS A 134 -26.94 -19.17 27.25
N LEU A 135 -27.62 -18.32 26.46
CA LEU A 135 -29.09 -18.29 26.42
C LEU A 135 -29.68 -17.66 25.13
N GLN A 136 -30.58 -18.42 24.49
CA GLN A 136 -31.71 -18.02 23.62
C GLN A 136 -31.52 -17.24 22.28
N GLN A 137 -31.99 -17.88 21.20
CA GLN A 137 -32.52 -17.30 19.95
C GLN A 137 -34.09 -17.36 19.96
N SER A 138 -34.75 -17.22 18.79
CA SER A 138 -36.18 -17.46 18.44
C SER A 138 -37.12 -16.22 18.51
N LEU A 139 -38.07 -15.91 17.58
CA LEU A 139 -38.60 -16.52 16.33
C LEU A 139 -39.36 -15.49 15.43
N HIS A 140 -39.31 -15.63 14.08
CA HIS A 140 -40.30 -15.27 13.00
C HIS A 140 -40.93 -13.84 12.87
N GLY A 141 -41.46 -13.36 11.72
CA GLY A 141 -41.37 -13.83 10.30
C GLY A 141 -42.56 -13.44 9.34
N VAL A 142 -42.28 -13.36 8.02
CA VAL A 142 -43.15 -13.58 6.81
C VAL A 142 -44.10 -12.48 6.21
N GLY A 143 -43.85 -12.12 4.93
CA GLY A 143 -44.80 -12.02 3.79
C GLY A 143 -45.58 -10.71 3.47
N GLU A 144 -46.25 -10.51 2.30
CA GLU A 144 -46.02 -10.92 0.89
C GLU A 144 -47.03 -10.23 -0.11
N GLY A 145 -46.80 -10.26 -1.44
CA GLY A 145 -47.75 -9.85 -2.53
C GLY A 145 -47.46 -8.47 -3.20
N GLN A 146 -47.40 -8.24 -4.54
CA GLN A 146 -48.21 -8.61 -5.75
C GLN A 146 -49.40 -7.65 -6.04
N ASN A 147 -49.80 -7.26 -7.27
CA ASN A 147 -49.43 -7.69 -8.64
C ASN A 147 -49.88 -6.69 -9.77
N GLU A 148 -49.34 -6.83 -11.01
CA GLU A 148 -50.03 -6.70 -12.35
C GLU A 148 -50.62 -5.32 -12.85
N HIS A 149 -50.90 -5.01 -14.15
CA HIS A 149 -50.76 -5.65 -15.50
C HIS A 149 -50.88 -4.56 -16.64
N GLU A 150 -50.26 -4.78 -17.83
CA GLU A 150 -50.75 -4.61 -19.25
C GLU A 150 -51.39 -3.27 -19.79
N ASP A 151 -51.39 -2.89 -21.10
CA ASP A 151 -50.71 -3.41 -22.33
C ASP A 151 -50.68 -2.40 -23.54
N ASP A 152 -49.99 -2.83 -24.61
CA ASP A 152 -50.25 -2.65 -26.08
C ASP A 152 -50.03 -1.35 -26.92
N GLN A 153 -49.20 -1.51 -27.99
CA GLN A 153 -49.37 -1.23 -29.45
C GLN A 153 -49.80 0.18 -29.99
N ASP A 154 -49.61 0.58 -31.27
CA ASP A 154 -48.61 0.43 -32.39
C ASP A 154 -49.08 1.43 -33.50
N GLU A 155 -48.51 1.75 -34.69
CA GLU A 155 -47.35 1.37 -35.54
C GLU A 155 -46.97 2.63 -36.38
N GLY A 156 -45.86 2.62 -37.14
CA GLY A 156 -45.72 3.49 -38.33
C GLY A 156 -44.31 3.97 -38.68
N ALA A 157 -43.77 3.54 -39.83
CA ALA A 157 -42.47 3.99 -40.36
C ALA A 157 -42.56 4.77 -41.69
N GLN A 158 -41.58 5.65 -41.99
CA GLN A 158 -40.72 5.54 -43.19
C GLN A 158 -39.57 6.58 -43.26
N ARG A 159 -38.80 6.58 -44.36
CA ARG A 159 -37.44 7.14 -44.54
C ARG A 159 -37.40 8.25 -45.61
N ASP A 160 -36.36 9.09 -45.55
CA ASP A 160 -35.23 9.19 -46.51
C ASP A 160 -34.38 10.45 -46.14
N GLY A 161 -33.04 10.43 -46.17
CA GLY A 161 -32.19 10.83 -47.31
C GLY A 161 -31.79 12.33 -47.21
N ASP A 162 -30.57 12.80 -47.48
CA ASP A 162 -29.32 12.16 -47.94
C ASP A 162 -28.12 13.15 -47.72
N ASP A 163 -26.93 12.82 -48.24
CA ASP A 163 -25.73 13.66 -48.48
C ASP A 163 -24.72 13.86 -47.32
N LEU A 164 -23.43 14.03 -47.69
CA LEU A 164 -22.25 13.86 -46.82
C LEU A 164 -21.44 15.15 -46.60
N SER A 165 -20.78 15.24 -45.45
CA SER A 165 -20.27 16.52 -44.91
C SER A 165 -18.74 16.71 -45.00
N LEU A 166 -18.28 17.91 -44.65
CA LEU A 166 -16.87 18.34 -44.68
C LEU A 166 -15.91 17.39 -43.94
N GLN A 167 -16.39 16.65 -42.94
CA GLN A 167 -15.64 15.77 -42.04
C GLN A 167 -15.00 14.57 -42.76
N GLU A 168 -15.55 14.12 -43.90
CA GLU A 168 -14.88 13.08 -44.71
C GLU A 168 -13.50 13.53 -45.21
N ARG A 169 -13.33 14.84 -45.43
CA ARG A 169 -12.09 15.43 -45.99
C ARG A 169 -11.02 15.70 -44.94
N SER A 170 -11.33 15.72 -43.65
CA SER A 170 -10.31 15.58 -42.58
C SER A 170 -9.94 14.11 -42.43
N PHE A 171 -10.94 13.22 -42.39
CA PHE A 171 -10.76 11.78 -42.17
C PHE A 171 -9.83 11.10 -43.18
N ILE A 172 -10.00 11.35 -44.48
CA ILE A 172 -9.13 10.79 -45.54
C ILE A 172 -7.65 11.14 -45.30
N ARG A 173 -7.34 12.39 -44.92
CA ARG A 173 -5.96 12.84 -44.66
C ARG A 173 -5.37 12.21 -43.39
N ALA A 174 -6.20 11.90 -42.40
CA ALA A 174 -5.76 11.20 -41.19
C ALA A 174 -5.44 9.71 -41.48
N ILE A 175 -6.23 9.04 -42.31
CA ILE A 175 -5.93 7.67 -42.79
C ILE A 175 -4.64 7.64 -43.62
N GLU A 176 -4.42 8.64 -44.48
CA GLU A 176 -3.15 8.77 -45.20
C GLU A 176 -1.96 8.99 -44.24
N HIS A 177 -2.15 9.73 -43.14
CA HIS A 177 -1.13 9.88 -42.11
C HIS A 177 -0.83 8.57 -41.36
N GLU A 178 -1.87 7.84 -40.90
CA GLU A 178 -1.71 6.53 -40.25
C GLU A 178 -0.99 5.54 -41.16
N LYS A 179 -1.39 5.43 -42.44
CA LYS A 179 -0.73 4.59 -43.44
C LYS A 179 0.76 4.91 -43.58
N ASN A 180 1.13 6.19 -43.55
CA ASN A 180 2.52 6.64 -43.60
C ASN A 180 3.29 6.37 -42.29
N MET A 181 2.61 6.30 -41.15
CA MET A 181 3.18 5.95 -39.84
C MET A 181 3.39 4.43 -39.70
N LEU A 182 2.40 3.61 -40.08
CA LEU A 182 2.50 2.16 -40.15
C LEU A 182 3.67 1.71 -41.05
N GLY A 183 3.87 2.39 -42.18
CA GLY A 183 5.01 2.17 -43.08
C GLY A 183 6.38 2.62 -42.55
N ARG A 184 6.47 3.12 -41.31
CA ARG A 184 7.70 3.59 -40.65
C ARG A 184 7.98 2.91 -39.31
N LEU A 185 7.10 2.03 -38.82
CA LEU A 185 7.28 1.37 -37.52
C LEU A 185 8.62 0.62 -37.47
N ALA A 186 9.43 0.92 -36.46
CA ALA A 186 10.73 0.31 -36.29
C ALA A 186 10.62 -1.09 -35.66
N GLN A 187 11.64 -1.92 -35.90
CA GLN A 187 11.83 -3.14 -35.11
C GLN A 187 12.44 -2.79 -33.76
N ASN A 188 11.88 -3.36 -32.70
CA ASN A 188 12.47 -3.31 -31.38
C ASN A 188 13.64 -4.30 -31.30
N ASP A 189 14.82 -3.83 -30.90
CA ASP A 189 16.02 -4.68 -30.75
C ASP A 189 16.15 -5.29 -29.34
N GLY A 190 15.40 -4.78 -28.36
CA GLY A 190 15.49 -5.17 -26.95
C GLY A 190 16.47 -4.32 -26.13
N THR A 191 16.86 -3.14 -26.63
CA THR A 191 17.74 -2.18 -25.92
C THR A 191 17.04 -0.87 -25.54
N GLY A 192 15.71 -0.83 -25.63
CA GLY A 192 14.88 0.33 -25.29
C GLY A 192 15.00 0.78 -23.83
N ARG A 193 14.37 1.91 -23.51
CA ARG A 193 14.41 2.55 -22.18
C ARG A 193 13.07 3.18 -21.84
N SER A 194 12.80 3.31 -20.55
CA SER A 194 11.68 4.09 -20.05
C SER A 194 11.77 5.55 -20.52
N ASN A 195 10.62 6.13 -20.89
CA ASN A 195 10.45 7.56 -21.12
C ASN A 195 9.68 8.25 -19.98
N VAL A 196 9.32 7.51 -18.91
CA VAL A 196 8.65 8.04 -17.71
C VAL A 196 9.62 8.06 -16.54
N GLU A 197 9.58 9.16 -15.78
CA GLU A 197 10.16 9.24 -14.44
C GLU A 197 9.16 8.64 -13.45
N ASN A 198 9.60 7.72 -12.59
CA ASN A 198 8.71 7.12 -11.60
C ASN A 198 8.59 8.03 -10.38
N GLY A 199 7.37 8.18 -9.84
CA GLY A 199 7.14 9.01 -8.67
C GLY A 199 7.81 8.42 -7.43
N LYS A 200 8.71 9.19 -6.80
CA LYS A 200 9.39 8.85 -5.54
C LYS A 200 8.46 8.92 -4.31
N ASN A 201 7.28 8.31 -4.38
CA ASN A 201 6.43 8.21 -3.18
C ASN A 201 7.08 7.21 -2.21
N ILE A 202 7.59 7.73 -1.09
CA ILE A 202 8.23 6.96 -0.02
C ILE A 202 7.32 6.80 1.21
N ASN A 203 6.11 7.36 1.19
CA ASN A 203 5.19 7.36 2.32
C ASN A 203 4.34 6.08 2.36
N ILE A 204 4.07 5.59 3.56
CA ILE A 204 3.28 4.38 3.81
C ILE A 204 1.86 4.78 4.25
N ASP A 205 0.88 4.15 3.62
CA ASP A 205 -0.55 4.40 3.83
C ASP A 205 -0.98 3.92 5.22
N GLU A 206 -1.83 4.68 5.90
CA GLU A 206 -2.41 4.30 7.20
C GLU A 206 -3.17 2.96 7.12
N ALA A 207 -3.74 2.62 5.96
CA ALA A 207 -4.38 1.34 5.67
C ALA A 207 -3.44 0.11 5.83
N ASP A 208 -2.15 0.26 5.49
CA ASP A 208 -1.19 -0.85 5.52
C ASP A 208 -0.55 -1.05 6.91
N GLN A 209 -0.70 -0.10 7.84
CA GLN A 209 0.04 -0.08 9.12
C GLN A 209 -0.20 -1.32 10.01
N PHE A 210 -1.35 -2.00 9.85
CA PHE A 210 -1.70 -3.21 10.61
C PHE A 210 -1.64 -4.50 9.78
N THR A 211 -0.90 -4.51 8.66
CA THR A 211 -0.75 -5.65 7.77
C THR A 211 0.72 -6.12 7.70
N PRO A 212 1.00 -7.34 7.19
CA PRO A 212 2.36 -7.77 6.87
C PRO A 212 3.07 -6.93 5.80
N ASP A 213 2.32 -6.11 5.05
CA ASP A 213 2.83 -5.22 4.00
C ASP A 213 3.17 -3.80 4.55
N ASN A 214 3.13 -3.57 5.88
CA ASN A 214 3.34 -2.28 6.58
C ASN A 214 4.69 -1.55 6.32
N TRP A 215 5.50 -2.06 5.40
CA TRP A 215 6.85 -1.63 5.03
C TRP A 215 6.95 -1.17 3.57
N ILE A 216 5.84 -1.23 2.81
CA ILE A 216 5.80 -0.93 1.37
C ILE A 216 5.11 0.42 1.16
N PRO A 217 5.81 1.44 0.62
CA PRO A 217 5.18 2.70 0.30
C PRO A 217 4.24 2.55 -0.90
N ARG A 218 3.02 3.08 -0.77
CA ARG A 218 1.91 2.85 -1.70
C ARG A 218 1.21 4.17 -2.06
N PRO A 219 0.99 4.48 -3.35
CA PRO A 219 0.45 5.78 -3.76
C PRO A 219 -1.07 5.88 -3.60
N THR A 220 -1.52 6.95 -2.94
CA THR A 220 -2.94 7.25 -2.68
C THR A 220 -3.74 7.72 -3.92
N GLU A 221 -3.20 7.49 -5.12
CA GLU A 221 -3.92 7.56 -6.41
C GLU A 221 -4.49 6.20 -6.83
N LEU A 222 -3.97 5.07 -6.30
CA LEU A 222 -4.48 3.74 -6.62
C LEU A 222 -5.79 3.47 -5.88
N ILE A 223 -6.80 3.00 -6.62
CA ILE A 223 -8.10 2.61 -6.10
C ILE A 223 -7.97 1.19 -5.54
N ARG A 224 -8.01 1.04 -4.21
CA ARG A 224 -8.05 -0.27 -3.55
C ARG A 224 -9.39 -0.96 -3.86
N LEU A 225 -9.31 -2.21 -4.32
CA LEU A 225 -10.43 -3.07 -4.74
C LEU A 225 -10.62 -4.27 -3.80
N ALA A 226 -9.55 -4.66 -3.14
CA ALA A 226 -9.61 -5.28 -1.82
C ALA A 226 -9.62 -4.17 -0.76
N GLY A 227 -9.77 -4.59 0.49
CA GLY A 227 -9.53 -3.76 1.66
C GLY A 227 -8.05 -3.51 1.97
N ASN A 228 -7.76 -3.40 3.27
CA ASN A 228 -6.38 -3.24 3.76
C ASN A 228 -5.44 -4.37 3.26
N HIS A 229 -5.90 -5.64 3.24
CA HIS A 229 -5.07 -6.79 2.86
C HIS A 229 -5.87 -7.94 2.23
N PRO A 230 -5.33 -8.70 1.25
CA PRO A 230 -4.11 -8.45 0.48
C PRO A 230 -4.32 -7.41 -0.63
N LEU A 231 -3.32 -6.57 -0.90
CA LEU A 231 -3.50 -5.44 -1.83
C LEU A 231 -3.87 -5.89 -3.25
N ASN A 232 -5.05 -5.44 -3.68
CA ASN A 232 -5.52 -5.52 -5.05
C ASN A 232 -6.06 -4.15 -5.43
N ALA A 233 -5.43 -3.47 -6.39
CA ALA A 233 -5.71 -2.08 -6.72
C ALA A 233 -5.44 -1.75 -8.20
N GLU A 234 -6.21 -0.82 -8.74
CA GLU A 234 -6.06 -0.29 -10.11
C GLU A 234 -5.92 1.24 -10.12
N ALA A 235 -5.23 1.81 -11.11
CA ALA A 235 -5.17 3.25 -11.28
C ALA A 235 -6.47 3.76 -11.96
N PRO A 236 -6.88 5.02 -11.71
CA PRO A 236 -8.02 5.63 -12.40
C PRO A 236 -7.76 5.65 -13.91
N LEU A 237 -8.71 5.16 -14.71
CA LEU A 237 -8.52 4.89 -16.14
C LEU A 237 -7.93 6.05 -16.94
N HIS A 238 -8.32 7.30 -16.62
CA HIS A 238 -7.80 8.48 -17.29
C HIS A 238 -6.31 8.72 -16.99
N ARG A 239 -5.84 8.44 -15.77
CA ARG A 239 -4.41 8.58 -15.38
C ARG A 239 -3.53 7.59 -16.13
N ILE A 240 -4.05 6.38 -16.38
CA ILE A 240 -3.38 5.36 -17.21
C ILE A 240 -3.19 5.86 -18.65
N TYR A 241 -4.20 6.53 -19.23
CA TYR A 241 -4.13 7.08 -20.58
C TYR A 241 -3.25 8.34 -20.66
N GLU A 242 -3.39 9.25 -19.71
CA GLU A 242 -2.60 10.49 -19.57
C GLU A 242 -1.09 10.23 -19.42
N SER A 243 -0.72 9.06 -18.89
CA SER A 243 0.67 8.60 -18.80
C SER A 243 1.31 8.27 -20.17
N GLY A 244 0.50 8.09 -21.22
CA GLY A 244 0.97 7.66 -22.53
C GLY A 244 1.34 6.18 -22.61
N PHE A 245 2.21 5.83 -23.55
CA PHE A 245 2.52 4.43 -23.88
C PHE A 245 3.24 3.63 -22.78
N THR A 246 3.74 4.27 -21.73
CA THR A 246 4.41 3.61 -20.60
C THR A 246 3.78 4.09 -19.30
N THR A 247 3.31 3.16 -18.49
CA THR A 247 2.66 3.41 -17.21
C THR A 247 3.74 3.52 -16.12
N PRO A 248 3.86 4.66 -15.41
CA PRO A 248 4.79 4.80 -14.28
C PRO A 248 4.56 3.73 -13.21
N ASN A 249 5.62 3.34 -12.51
CA ASN A 249 5.57 2.28 -11.48
C ASN A 249 4.52 2.57 -10.40
N CYS A 250 4.29 3.85 -10.05
CA CYS A 250 3.27 4.27 -9.07
C CYS A 250 1.82 4.23 -9.58
N LEU A 251 1.58 4.10 -10.89
CA LEU A 251 0.24 3.96 -11.47
C LEU A 251 -0.01 2.55 -12.05
N TYR A 252 0.93 1.63 -11.85
CA TYR A 252 0.82 0.27 -12.33
C TYR A 252 -0.06 -0.57 -11.40
N TYR A 253 -1.04 -1.30 -11.95
CA TYR A 253 -2.00 -2.05 -11.15
C TYR A 253 -1.30 -3.11 -10.26
N VAL A 254 -1.76 -3.24 -9.02
CA VAL A 254 -1.23 -4.19 -8.04
C VAL A 254 -2.21 -5.34 -7.86
N ARG A 255 -1.74 -6.57 -8.03
CA ARG A 255 -2.46 -7.80 -7.66
C ARG A 255 -1.55 -8.62 -6.76
N THR A 256 -1.91 -8.81 -5.50
CA THR A 256 -1.31 -9.83 -4.62
C THR A 256 -2.36 -10.86 -4.19
N HIS A 257 -1.97 -12.14 -4.12
CA HIS A 257 -2.82 -13.21 -3.58
C HIS A 257 -2.72 -13.31 -2.05
N GLY A 258 -1.70 -12.71 -1.45
CA GLY A 258 -1.38 -12.73 -0.02
C GLY A 258 -0.34 -11.65 0.31
N ALA A 259 0.36 -11.80 1.44
CA ALA A 259 1.43 -10.89 1.85
C ALA A 259 2.62 -10.86 0.88
N VAL A 260 3.23 -9.69 0.73
CA VAL A 260 4.41 -9.48 -0.12
C VAL A 260 5.67 -10.00 0.60
N PRO A 261 6.44 -10.92 0.00
CA PRO A 261 7.69 -11.41 0.60
C PRO A 261 8.72 -10.29 0.82
N HIS A 262 9.16 -10.10 2.06
CA HIS A 262 10.32 -9.26 2.38
C HIS A 262 11.59 -10.02 2.01
N LEU A 263 12.14 -9.72 0.83
CA LEU A 263 13.33 -10.37 0.27
C LEU A 263 14.51 -9.39 0.21
N GLU A 264 15.73 -9.91 0.23
CA GLU A 264 16.97 -9.14 0.13
C GLU A 264 17.79 -9.57 -1.10
N TRP A 265 18.24 -8.61 -1.90
CA TRP A 265 19.02 -8.85 -3.13
C TRP A 265 20.28 -9.69 -2.87
N GLU A 266 20.92 -9.45 -1.74
CA GLU A 266 22.19 -10.08 -1.34
C GLU A 266 22.00 -11.55 -0.94
N LEU A 267 20.79 -11.94 -0.51
CA LEU A 267 20.50 -13.28 -0.01
C LEU A 267 19.65 -14.13 -0.96
N HIS A 268 18.84 -13.49 -1.81
CA HIS A 268 17.93 -14.19 -2.72
C HIS A 268 18.68 -15.02 -3.77
N GLN A 269 18.20 -16.23 -4.00
CA GLN A 269 18.72 -17.15 -5.02
C GLN A 269 17.56 -17.85 -5.73
N LEU A 270 17.65 -17.98 -7.05
CA LEU A 270 16.74 -18.78 -7.87
C LEU A 270 17.22 -20.22 -7.94
N GLU A 271 16.42 -21.18 -7.45
CA GLU A 271 16.64 -22.63 -7.65
C GLU A 271 16.08 -23.05 -9.01
N ILE A 272 16.90 -23.70 -9.85
CA ILE A 272 16.47 -24.36 -11.08
C ILE A 272 16.77 -25.85 -10.99
N GLU A 273 15.75 -26.69 -11.20
CA GLU A 273 15.89 -28.16 -11.19
C GLU A 273 15.66 -28.80 -12.56
N CYS A 274 16.57 -29.69 -12.95
CA CYS A 274 16.44 -30.53 -14.14
C CYS A 274 16.70 -32.00 -13.76
N GLY A 275 15.63 -32.73 -13.48
CA GLY A 275 15.67 -34.14 -13.08
C GLY A 275 16.31 -34.36 -11.71
N LYS A 276 17.62 -34.61 -11.68
CA LYS A 276 18.42 -34.78 -10.44
C LYS A 276 19.41 -33.65 -10.17
N TYR A 277 19.56 -32.72 -11.12
CA TYR A 277 20.46 -31.59 -10.99
C TYR A 277 19.71 -30.39 -10.44
N LYS A 278 20.33 -29.70 -9.48
CA LYS A 278 19.88 -28.42 -8.94
C LYS A 278 20.97 -27.38 -9.19
N THR A 279 20.58 -26.19 -9.63
CA THR A 279 21.47 -25.06 -9.87
C THR A 279 20.89 -23.81 -9.21
N HIS A 280 21.70 -23.07 -8.45
CA HIS A 280 21.26 -21.88 -7.72
C HIS A 280 21.95 -20.62 -8.26
N PHE A 281 21.18 -19.71 -8.83
CA PHE A 281 21.68 -18.41 -9.32
C PHE A 281 21.40 -17.32 -8.28
N SER A 282 22.41 -16.56 -7.88
CA SER A 282 22.20 -15.34 -7.09
C SER A 282 21.76 -14.18 -7.98
N MET A 283 21.19 -13.13 -7.38
CA MET A 283 20.78 -11.94 -8.14
C MET A 283 21.93 -11.26 -8.89
N GLU A 284 23.14 -11.25 -8.32
CA GLU A 284 24.36 -10.79 -9.02
C GLU A 284 24.66 -11.62 -10.27
N ALA A 285 24.50 -12.95 -10.22
CA ALA A 285 24.71 -13.83 -11.37
C ALA A 285 23.65 -13.59 -12.46
N LEU A 286 22.36 -13.47 -12.08
CA LEU A 286 21.28 -13.14 -13.01
C LEU A 286 21.46 -11.75 -13.67
N LYS A 287 22.11 -10.79 -12.98
CA LYS A 287 22.36 -9.43 -13.49
C LYS A 287 23.64 -9.31 -14.33
N HIS A 288 24.64 -10.19 -14.14
CA HIS A 288 25.97 -10.01 -14.74
C HIS A 288 26.49 -11.19 -15.59
N ASP A 289 26.05 -12.42 -15.36
CA ASP A 289 26.51 -13.59 -16.15
C ASP A 289 25.71 -13.78 -17.46
N PHE A 290 24.61 -13.04 -17.63
CA PHE A 290 23.68 -13.16 -18.77
C PHE A 290 23.43 -11.81 -19.47
N PRO A 291 23.20 -11.79 -20.80
CA PRO A 291 22.83 -10.56 -21.51
C PRO A 291 21.38 -10.15 -21.20
N PRO A 292 21.13 -8.93 -20.68
CA PRO A 292 19.77 -8.47 -20.44
C PRO A 292 19.13 -7.91 -21.71
N LEU A 293 17.85 -8.21 -21.91
CA LEU A 293 16.96 -7.43 -22.75
C LEU A 293 16.24 -6.37 -21.90
N ASN A 294 15.76 -5.29 -22.52
CA ASN A 294 14.81 -4.35 -21.95
C ASN A 294 13.65 -4.17 -22.94
N LEU A 295 12.46 -4.62 -22.59
CA LEU A 295 11.32 -4.69 -23.51
C LEU A 295 10.06 -4.02 -22.93
N PRO A 296 9.39 -3.12 -23.68
CA PRO A 296 8.08 -2.61 -23.30
C PRO A 296 7.04 -3.72 -23.51
N VAL A 297 6.37 -4.13 -22.43
CA VAL A 297 5.34 -5.18 -22.45
C VAL A 297 4.08 -4.68 -21.74
N VAL A 298 2.94 -4.77 -22.44
CA VAL A 298 1.62 -4.59 -21.83
C VAL A 298 1.23 -5.87 -21.07
N MET A 299 0.87 -5.72 -19.80
CA MET A 299 0.36 -6.80 -18.97
C MET A 299 -0.99 -6.36 -18.39
N ALA A 300 -1.97 -7.25 -18.48
CA ALA A 300 -3.27 -7.05 -17.83
C ALA A 300 -3.61 -8.22 -16.91
N CYS A 301 -4.39 -7.95 -15.87
CA CYS A 301 -5.04 -9.01 -15.12
C CYS A 301 -6.05 -9.72 -16.04
N ASN A 302 -6.10 -11.04 -15.99
CA ASN A 302 -7.18 -11.83 -16.59
C ASN A 302 -8.57 -11.51 -16.02
N LYS A 303 -8.62 -10.80 -14.89
CA LYS A 303 -9.86 -10.32 -14.25
C LYS A 303 -10.12 -8.83 -14.54
N ASN A 304 -9.38 -8.20 -15.48
CA ASN A 304 -9.70 -6.86 -15.96
C ASN A 304 -11.15 -6.80 -16.45
N ARG A 305 -11.86 -5.71 -16.17
CA ARG A 305 -13.29 -5.51 -16.47
C ARG A 305 -14.23 -6.55 -15.84
N ARG A 306 -13.84 -7.23 -14.76
CA ARG A 306 -14.72 -8.19 -14.06
C ARG A 306 -16.00 -7.54 -13.56
N LYS A 307 -15.96 -6.30 -13.06
CA LYS A 307 -17.14 -5.68 -12.42
C LYS A 307 -18.34 -5.61 -13.37
N GLU A 308 -18.12 -5.45 -14.68
CA GLU A 308 -19.16 -5.56 -15.72
C GLU A 308 -19.88 -6.92 -15.68
N LEU A 309 -19.16 -8.03 -15.47
CA LEU A 309 -19.75 -9.36 -15.27
C LEU A 309 -20.48 -9.46 -13.93
N ASN A 310 -19.94 -8.84 -12.87
CA ASN A 310 -20.59 -8.81 -11.56
C ASN A 310 -21.95 -8.09 -11.60
N MET A 311 -22.12 -7.04 -12.42
CA MET A 311 -23.42 -6.37 -12.60
C MET A 311 -24.49 -7.33 -13.16
N ILE A 312 -24.11 -8.21 -14.10
CA ILE A 312 -24.96 -9.26 -14.64
C ILE A 312 -25.26 -10.31 -13.56
N ARG A 313 -24.22 -10.85 -12.93
CA ARG A 313 -24.29 -11.84 -11.85
C ARG A 313 -22.98 -11.86 -11.05
N LYS A 314 -23.04 -11.73 -9.73
CA LYS A 314 -21.84 -11.69 -8.86
C LYS A 314 -20.96 -12.95 -9.07
N THR A 315 -19.66 -12.72 -9.29
CA THR A 315 -18.59 -13.73 -9.40
C THR A 315 -17.66 -13.67 -8.19
N LYS A 316 -16.75 -14.63 -8.03
CA LYS A 316 -15.87 -14.67 -6.84
C LYS A 316 -14.70 -13.67 -6.92
N GLY A 317 -14.76 -12.64 -6.07
CA GLY A 317 -13.67 -11.70 -5.74
C GLY A 317 -13.69 -10.36 -6.49
N PHE A 318 -12.69 -9.52 -6.15
CA PHE A 318 -12.58 -8.07 -6.38
C PHE A 318 -13.23 -7.50 -7.65
N ASN A 319 -13.93 -6.38 -7.46
CA ASN A 319 -14.62 -5.56 -8.46
C ASN A 319 -13.66 -4.73 -9.34
N TRP A 320 -12.80 -5.38 -10.12
CA TRP A 320 -11.98 -4.72 -11.13
C TRP A 320 -12.84 -4.02 -12.19
N GLY A 321 -12.61 -2.71 -12.33
CA GLY A 321 -12.98 -1.93 -13.50
C GLY A 321 -12.03 -2.18 -14.68
N PRO A 322 -11.86 -1.21 -15.59
CA PRO A 322 -11.04 -1.34 -16.80
C PRO A 322 -9.55 -1.05 -16.61
N GLY A 323 -9.10 -0.65 -15.41
CA GLY A 323 -7.74 -0.19 -15.10
C GLY A 323 -6.77 -1.28 -14.66
N ALA A 324 -7.16 -2.56 -14.71
CA ALA A 324 -6.31 -3.70 -14.33
C ALA A 324 -5.25 -4.04 -15.41
N VAL A 325 -4.60 -3.02 -15.97
CA VAL A 325 -3.68 -3.08 -17.11
C VAL A 325 -2.63 -1.97 -17.02
N GLY A 326 -1.40 -2.26 -17.46
CA GLY A 326 -0.35 -1.27 -17.65
C GLY A 326 0.66 -1.75 -18.69
N CYS A 327 1.51 -0.85 -19.17
CA CYS A 327 2.62 -1.19 -20.07
C CYS A 327 3.91 -0.62 -19.49
N ALA A 328 4.90 -1.47 -19.22
CA ALA A 328 6.17 -1.08 -18.62
C ALA A 328 7.35 -1.68 -19.38
N TYR A 329 8.51 -1.05 -19.28
CA TYR A 329 9.79 -1.64 -19.71
C TYR A 329 10.25 -2.66 -18.67
N TRP A 330 10.40 -3.92 -19.07
CA TRP A 330 10.89 -5.00 -18.21
C TRP A 330 12.28 -5.41 -18.63
N ARG A 331 13.21 -5.44 -17.68
CA ARG A 331 14.62 -5.72 -17.95
C ARG A 331 15.16 -6.93 -17.19
N GLY A 332 15.79 -7.83 -17.93
CA GLY A 332 16.44 -9.03 -17.42
C GLY A 332 16.87 -9.98 -18.54
N PRO A 333 17.54 -11.11 -18.23
CA PRO A 333 17.88 -12.12 -19.22
C PRO A 333 16.67 -12.93 -19.70
N LEU A 334 16.81 -13.57 -20.86
CA LEU A 334 15.86 -14.59 -21.32
C LEU A 334 15.88 -15.81 -20.39
N LEU A 335 14.71 -16.28 -19.96
CA LEU A 335 14.59 -17.48 -19.13
C LEU A 335 15.22 -18.70 -19.81
N ARG A 336 15.06 -18.85 -21.13
CA ARG A 336 15.71 -19.90 -21.92
C ARG A 336 17.21 -19.98 -21.65
N ASP A 337 17.91 -18.86 -21.70
CA ASP A 337 19.38 -18.84 -21.59
C ASP A 337 19.84 -19.25 -20.19
N VAL A 338 19.07 -18.88 -19.16
CA VAL A 338 19.29 -19.28 -17.76
C VAL A 338 18.99 -20.78 -17.55
N LEU A 339 17.94 -21.31 -18.18
CA LEU A 339 17.63 -22.75 -18.19
C LEU A 339 18.74 -23.55 -18.88
N SER A 340 19.21 -23.12 -20.04
CA SER A 340 20.34 -23.74 -20.75
C SER A 340 21.63 -23.70 -19.92
N ALA A 341 21.92 -22.60 -19.23
CA ALA A 341 23.04 -22.51 -18.29
C ALA A 341 22.87 -23.43 -17.05
N ALA A 342 21.63 -23.71 -16.63
CA ALA A 342 21.31 -24.68 -15.58
C ALA A 342 21.44 -26.15 -16.04
N GLY A 343 21.68 -26.41 -17.33
CA GLY A 343 21.79 -27.75 -17.91
C GLY A 343 20.50 -28.32 -18.49
N VAL A 344 19.45 -27.51 -18.64
CA VAL A 344 18.21 -27.89 -19.33
C VAL A 344 18.50 -27.95 -20.85
N PRO A 345 18.13 -29.03 -21.56
CA PRO A 345 18.40 -29.13 -23.00
C PRO A 345 17.49 -28.20 -23.82
N ASP A 346 17.93 -27.79 -25.01
CA ASP A 346 17.09 -26.97 -25.93
C ASP A 346 15.76 -27.64 -26.33
N ARG A 347 15.68 -28.96 -26.22
CA ARG A 347 14.49 -29.80 -26.47
C ARG A 347 14.50 -31.01 -25.55
N MET A 348 13.33 -31.42 -25.07
CA MET A 348 13.20 -32.63 -24.26
C MET A 348 13.25 -33.91 -25.12
N PRO A 349 13.55 -35.08 -24.54
CA PRO A 349 13.71 -36.32 -25.32
C PRO A 349 12.39 -36.86 -25.89
N ASP A 350 12.27 -36.89 -27.22
CA ASP A 350 11.10 -37.41 -27.98
C ASP A 350 10.88 -38.95 -27.86
N GLN A 351 11.61 -39.64 -26.97
CA GLN A 351 11.55 -41.10 -26.85
C GLN A 351 10.16 -41.61 -26.39
N ASP A 352 9.51 -40.85 -25.50
CA ASP A 352 8.16 -41.15 -25.00
C ASP A 352 7.05 -40.32 -25.70
N ARG A 353 7.41 -39.37 -26.58
CA ARG A 353 6.51 -38.34 -27.17
C ARG A 353 5.68 -37.55 -26.15
N LYS A 354 6.21 -37.35 -24.94
CA LYS A 354 5.56 -36.59 -23.88
C LYS A 354 5.59 -35.09 -24.15
N ARG A 355 4.52 -34.41 -23.71
CA ARG A 355 4.54 -32.95 -23.47
C ARG A 355 5.31 -32.70 -22.18
N TYR A 356 6.07 -31.63 -22.13
CA TYR A 356 6.84 -31.22 -20.96
C TYR A 356 6.47 -29.79 -20.58
N TYR A 357 6.60 -29.49 -19.29
CA TYR A 357 6.22 -28.21 -18.72
C TYR A 357 7.35 -27.66 -17.84
N VAL A 358 7.43 -26.33 -17.81
CA VAL A 358 8.24 -25.57 -16.86
C VAL A 358 7.31 -25.13 -15.73
N HIS A 359 7.50 -25.64 -14.53
CA HIS A 359 6.84 -25.13 -13.32
C HIS A 359 7.61 -23.92 -12.80
N ILE A 360 6.88 -22.92 -12.31
CA ILE A 360 7.41 -21.65 -11.81
C ILE A 360 6.73 -21.33 -10.48
N ARG A 361 7.50 -21.08 -9.42
CA ARG A 361 7.01 -20.85 -8.05
C ARG A 361 7.55 -19.55 -7.42
N GLY A 362 6.64 -18.78 -6.83
CA GLY A 362 6.95 -17.59 -6.03
C GLY A 362 7.24 -17.90 -4.57
N ALA A 363 8.01 -17.02 -3.92
CA ALA A 363 8.30 -17.07 -2.49
C ALA A 363 7.07 -16.71 -1.60
N ASP A 364 5.98 -16.21 -2.18
CA ASP A 364 4.74 -15.91 -1.47
C ASP A 364 3.94 -17.17 -1.16
N THR A 365 3.32 -17.22 0.02
CA THR A 365 2.53 -18.36 0.52
C THR A 365 1.07 -18.00 0.81
N PRO A 366 0.31 -17.46 -0.16
CA PRO A 366 -1.10 -17.12 0.04
C PRO A 366 -1.94 -18.33 0.48
N ALA A 367 -2.77 -18.14 1.50
CA ALA A 367 -3.55 -19.21 2.15
C ALA A 367 -2.71 -20.42 2.62
N ASN A 368 -1.42 -20.22 2.94
CA ASN A 368 -0.42 -21.24 3.27
C ASN A 368 0.03 -22.16 2.12
N TYR A 369 -0.30 -21.82 0.86
CA TYR A 369 0.20 -22.52 -0.34
C TYR A 369 1.09 -21.57 -1.15
N ASN A 370 2.25 -22.05 -1.63
CA ASN A 370 3.07 -21.26 -2.55
C ASN A 370 2.31 -20.94 -3.84
N TYR A 371 2.45 -19.72 -4.35
CA TYR A 371 1.93 -19.39 -5.68
C TYR A 371 2.75 -20.07 -6.77
N GLU A 372 2.10 -20.85 -7.62
CA GLU A 372 2.75 -21.66 -8.67
C GLU A 372 1.89 -21.73 -9.94
N THR A 373 2.55 -21.89 -11.08
CA THR A 373 1.93 -22.34 -12.33
C THR A 373 2.93 -23.15 -13.15
N SER A 374 2.45 -24.04 -14.01
CA SER A 374 3.20 -24.53 -15.17
C SER A 374 2.98 -23.66 -16.41
N ILE A 375 3.92 -23.75 -17.37
CA ILE A 375 3.85 -23.24 -18.75
C ILE A 375 4.49 -24.29 -19.68
N ASP A 376 4.07 -24.35 -20.95
CA ASP A 376 4.66 -25.25 -21.95
C ASP A 376 6.19 -25.09 -22.12
N PHE A 377 6.91 -26.21 -22.12
CA PHE A 377 8.36 -26.23 -22.32
C PHE A 377 8.79 -25.60 -23.65
N GLU A 378 8.20 -26.03 -24.76
CA GLU A 378 8.52 -25.50 -26.09
C GLU A 378 8.14 -24.01 -26.23
N TYR A 379 7.19 -23.50 -25.44
CA TYR A 379 6.88 -22.06 -25.40
C TYR A 379 7.98 -21.27 -24.68
N ILE A 380 8.43 -21.74 -23.52
CA ILE A 380 9.50 -21.10 -22.74
C ILE A 380 10.84 -21.13 -23.50
N MET A 381 11.10 -22.18 -24.27
CA MET A 381 12.37 -22.37 -24.99
C MET A 381 12.41 -21.72 -26.40
N ASP A 382 11.30 -21.21 -26.94
CA ASP A 382 11.32 -20.42 -28.19
C ASP A 382 11.83 -18.98 -27.91
N PRO A 383 13.00 -18.56 -28.41
CA PRO A 383 13.53 -17.21 -28.19
C PRO A 383 12.63 -16.11 -28.77
N HIS A 384 11.74 -16.42 -29.72
CA HIS A 384 10.81 -15.41 -30.27
C HIS A 384 9.64 -15.09 -29.32
N ASN A 385 9.51 -15.78 -28.18
CA ASN A 385 8.53 -15.48 -27.14
C ASN A 385 9.02 -14.44 -26.12
N ASP A 386 10.29 -14.02 -26.17
CA ASP A 386 10.88 -12.97 -25.31
C ASP A 386 10.57 -13.16 -23.80
N VAL A 387 10.58 -14.40 -23.30
CA VAL A 387 10.26 -14.71 -21.89
C VAL A 387 11.43 -14.29 -20.99
N LEU A 388 11.21 -13.34 -20.08
CA LEU A 388 12.26 -12.71 -19.26
C LEU A 388 12.21 -13.14 -17.79
N LEU A 389 13.38 -13.20 -17.17
CA LEU A 389 13.55 -13.10 -15.71
C LEU A 389 13.87 -11.65 -15.34
N ALA A 390 12.85 -10.81 -15.26
CA ALA A 390 13.02 -9.38 -15.02
C ALA A 390 13.45 -9.08 -13.58
N TYR A 391 14.40 -8.15 -13.41
CA TYR A 391 14.86 -7.60 -12.13
C TYR A 391 14.73 -6.07 -12.04
N GLU A 392 14.52 -5.41 -13.18
CA GLU A 392 14.28 -3.96 -13.31
C GLU A 392 12.97 -3.71 -14.09
N MET A 393 12.25 -2.64 -13.72
CA MET A 393 10.95 -2.21 -14.26
C MET A 393 10.95 -0.69 -14.44
N ASN A 394 10.67 -0.22 -15.66
CA ASN A 394 10.82 1.18 -16.08
C ASN A 394 12.19 1.78 -15.71
N ASP A 395 13.25 1.04 -16.03
CA ASP A 395 14.68 1.34 -15.77
C ASP A 395 15.09 1.49 -14.28
N GLU A 396 14.20 1.16 -13.33
CA GLU A 396 14.46 1.11 -11.88
C GLU A 396 14.42 -0.33 -11.33
N PRO A 397 15.04 -0.63 -10.17
CA PRO A 397 14.87 -1.92 -9.50
C PRO A 397 13.38 -2.23 -9.25
N LEU A 398 12.97 -3.49 -9.43
CA LEU A 398 11.56 -3.90 -9.25
C LEU A 398 10.96 -3.38 -7.94
N PRO A 399 9.78 -2.73 -7.96
CA PRO A 399 9.01 -2.46 -6.74
C PRO A 399 8.56 -3.75 -6.03
N PRO A 400 8.42 -3.76 -4.69
CA PRO A 400 8.03 -4.96 -3.94
C PRO A 400 6.72 -5.59 -4.43
N ASP A 401 5.67 -4.79 -4.61
CA ASP A 401 4.36 -5.23 -5.13
C ASP A 401 4.41 -5.83 -6.55
N HIS A 402 5.47 -5.57 -7.31
CA HIS A 402 5.65 -6.06 -8.68
C HIS A 402 6.65 -7.22 -8.81
N GLY A 403 7.24 -7.69 -7.70
CA GLY A 403 7.97 -8.96 -7.67
C GLY A 403 9.46 -8.88 -7.34
N TYR A 404 9.92 -7.82 -6.66
CA TYR A 404 11.31 -7.70 -6.20
C TYR A 404 11.83 -8.96 -5.48
N PRO A 405 13.09 -9.41 -5.70
CA PRO A 405 14.10 -8.85 -6.61
C PRO A 405 14.05 -9.41 -8.03
N VAL A 406 13.22 -10.42 -8.31
CA VAL A 406 13.09 -11.06 -9.63
C VAL A 406 11.69 -11.62 -9.85
N ARG A 407 11.16 -11.41 -11.06
CA ARG A 407 9.90 -12.00 -11.52
C ARG A 407 10.03 -12.69 -12.87
N LEU A 408 9.05 -13.52 -13.20
CA LEU A 408 8.79 -13.93 -14.58
C LEU A 408 7.99 -12.85 -15.32
N VAL A 409 8.36 -12.59 -16.57
CA VAL A 409 7.55 -11.85 -17.55
C VAL A 409 7.38 -12.69 -18.80
N ILE A 410 6.13 -12.96 -19.18
CA ILE A 410 5.74 -13.68 -20.39
C ILE A 410 4.91 -12.71 -21.25
N PRO A 411 5.48 -12.12 -22.32
CA PRO A 411 4.77 -11.18 -23.17
C PRO A 411 3.51 -11.78 -23.83
N GLY A 412 2.41 -11.00 -23.81
CA GLY A 412 1.11 -11.43 -24.37
C GLY A 412 0.34 -12.47 -23.54
N PHE A 413 0.85 -12.90 -22.39
CA PHE A 413 0.15 -13.80 -21.45
C PHE A 413 -0.66 -13.03 -20.39
N VAL A 414 -1.61 -13.72 -19.76
CA VAL A 414 -2.37 -13.19 -18.63
C VAL A 414 -1.48 -12.95 -17.40
N GLY A 415 -1.79 -11.91 -16.63
CA GLY A 415 -1.02 -11.54 -15.43
C GLY A 415 -0.85 -12.68 -14.42
N GLY A 416 -1.83 -13.57 -14.28
CA GLY A 416 -1.73 -14.76 -13.41
C GLY A 416 -0.64 -15.77 -13.79
N ARG A 417 -0.10 -15.74 -15.01
CA ARG A 417 1.04 -16.59 -15.43
C ARG A 417 2.40 -15.92 -15.21
N ASN A 418 2.42 -14.62 -14.91
CA ASN A 418 3.62 -13.81 -14.76
C ASN A 418 4.09 -13.81 -13.29
N VAL A 419 4.52 -14.97 -12.79
CA VAL A 419 4.87 -15.21 -11.37
C VAL A 419 5.85 -14.18 -10.81
N LYS A 420 5.56 -13.65 -9.61
CA LYS A 420 6.37 -12.66 -8.88
C LYS A 420 7.25 -13.34 -7.81
N TRP A 421 8.23 -12.59 -7.28
CA TRP A 421 9.06 -13.02 -6.14
C TRP A 421 9.70 -14.39 -6.36
N LEU A 422 10.25 -14.57 -7.57
CA LEU A 422 10.54 -15.88 -8.14
C LEU A 422 11.63 -16.61 -7.34
N GLU A 423 11.25 -17.75 -6.77
CA GLU A 423 12.10 -18.56 -5.89
C GLU A 423 12.65 -19.79 -6.64
N LYS A 424 11.79 -20.46 -7.43
CA LYS A 424 12.09 -21.78 -7.96
C LYS A 424 11.46 -22.07 -9.33
N ILE A 425 12.20 -22.78 -10.18
CA ILE A 425 11.74 -23.35 -11.46
C ILE A 425 12.15 -24.84 -11.57
N TRP A 426 11.29 -25.69 -12.14
CA TRP A 426 11.65 -27.08 -12.47
C TRP A 426 10.96 -27.60 -13.73
N ILE A 427 11.52 -28.64 -14.34
CA ILE A 427 10.97 -29.31 -15.53
C ILE A 427 10.21 -30.58 -15.14
N SER A 428 9.01 -30.76 -15.71
CA SER A 428 8.08 -31.87 -15.43
C SER A 428 7.50 -32.46 -16.73
N ASP A 429 7.05 -33.72 -16.71
CA ASP A 429 6.21 -34.31 -17.76
C ASP A 429 4.70 -34.27 -17.44
N GLN A 430 4.33 -33.65 -16.32
CA GLN A 430 2.95 -33.34 -15.91
C GLN A 430 2.75 -31.82 -15.84
N GLU A 431 1.50 -31.37 -16.03
CA GLU A 431 1.08 -29.98 -15.75
C GLU A 431 0.99 -29.76 -14.22
N SER A 432 0.96 -28.52 -13.74
CA SER A 432 0.91 -28.22 -12.30
C SER A 432 -0.47 -28.53 -11.71
N ASP A 433 -0.48 -29.38 -10.68
CA ASP A 433 -1.64 -29.70 -9.84
C ASP A 433 -1.82 -28.69 -8.68
N ASN A 434 -1.01 -27.63 -8.63
CA ASN A 434 -1.10 -26.60 -7.60
C ASN A 434 -2.48 -25.92 -7.61
N TYR A 435 -3.02 -25.66 -6.41
CA TYR A 435 -4.30 -25.00 -6.20
C TYR A 435 -4.52 -23.76 -7.08
N TRP A 436 -3.50 -22.90 -7.23
CA TRP A 436 -3.59 -21.66 -8.01
C TRP A 436 -3.53 -21.86 -9.54
N HIS A 437 -3.07 -23.03 -9.99
CA HIS A 437 -3.07 -23.42 -11.40
C HIS A 437 -4.39 -24.10 -11.82
N ILE A 438 -5.01 -24.86 -10.90
CA ILE A 438 -6.29 -25.53 -11.12
C ILE A 438 -7.47 -24.57 -10.87
N TRP A 439 -7.59 -23.99 -9.68
CA TRP A 439 -8.81 -23.32 -9.21
C TRP A 439 -8.88 -21.81 -9.48
N ASP A 440 -7.80 -21.21 -9.99
CA ASP A 440 -7.74 -19.81 -10.42
C ASP A 440 -7.24 -19.69 -11.88
N ASN A 441 -7.46 -18.52 -12.48
CA ASN A 441 -6.98 -18.18 -13.84
C ASN A 441 -7.50 -19.11 -14.94
N ARG A 442 -8.79 -19.48 -14.83
CA ARG A 442 -9.51 -20.30 -15.81
C ARG A 442 -10.77 -19.62 -16.35
N VAL A 443 -11.22 -20.05 -17.52
CA VAL A 443 -12.54 -19.75 -18.10
C VAL A 443 -13.28 -21.07 -18.27
N VAL A 444 -14.15 -21.38 -17.31
CA VAL A 444 -15.07 -22.52 -17.38
C VAL A 444 -16.38 -22.11 -18.06
N PRO A 445 -17.17 -23.05 -18.61
CA PRO A 445 -18.45 -22.73 -19.26
C PRO A 445 -19.45 -21.99 -18.34
N GLU A 446 -20.28 -21.12 -18.92
CA GLU A 446 -21.24 -20.26 -18.20
C GLU A 446 -22.23 -21.04 -17.28
N PHE A 447 -22.54 -22.29 -17.62
CA PHE A 447 -23.40 -23.16 -16.80
C PHE A 447 -22.70 -23.71 -15.53
N ILE A 448 -21.38 -23.55 -15.40
CA ILE A 448 -20.64 -23.83 -14.17
C ILE A 448 -20.74 -22.60 -13.27
N THR A 449 -21.61 -22.68 -12.27
CA THR A 449 -22.01 -21.54 -11.43
C THR A 449 -21.40 -21.55 -10.02
N THR A 450 -20.67 -22.60 -9.67
CA THR A 450 -19.80 -22.67 -8.48
C THR A 450 -18.50 -23.41 -8.82
N GLN A 451 -17.57 -23.45 -7.87
CA GLN A 451 -16.36 -24.29 -7.90
C GLN A 451 -16.59 -25.67 -7.24
N ASP A 452 -17.72 -25.87 -6.58
CA ASP A 452 -17.98 -27.09 -5.80
C ASP A 452 -18.63 -28.21 -6.64
N GLY A 453 -18.23 -29.46 -6.35
CA GLY A 453 -18.84 -30.68 -6.89
C GLY A 453 -18.26 -31.16 -8.23
N ASP A 454 -18.49 -32.44 -8.52
CA ASP A 454 -17.83 -33.25 -9.57
C ASP A 454 -17.79 -32.58 -10.96
N LEU A 455 -18.85 -31.85 -11.33
CA LEU A 455 -18.92 -31.18 -12.63
C LEU A 455 -18.02 -29.93 -12.69
N ALA A 456 -17.91 -29.18 -11.59
CA ALA A 456 -16.99 -28.05 -11.52
C ALA A 456 -15.54 -28.57 -11.51
N ASP A 457 -15.25 -29.57 -10.66
CA ASP A 457 -13.94 -30.23 -10.57
C ASP A 457 -13.42 -30.70 -11.93
N ALA A 458 -14.25 -31.40 -12.71
CA ALA A 458 -13.90 -31.86 -14.05
C ALA A 458 -13.56 -30.72 -15.03
N PHE A 459 -14.23 -29.56 -14.95
CA PHE A 459 -13.92 -28.41 -15.79
C PHE A 459 -12.73 -27.59 -15.29
N PHE A 460 -12.46 -27.53 -13.98
CA PHE A 460 -11.27 -26.87 -13.43
C PHE A 460 -9.99 -27.68 -13.68
N HIS A 461 -10.07 -29.01 -13.77
CA HIS A 461 -8.93 -29.86 -14.17
C HIS A 461 -8.77 -30.05 -15.69
N HIS A 462 -9.71 -29.60 -16.54
CA HIS A 462 -9.59 -29.75 -18.00
C HIS A 462 -8.57 -28.73 -18.56
N PRO A 463 -7.57 -29.13 -19.37
CA PRO A 463 -6.49 -28.22 -19.81
C PRO A 463 -7.02 -27.01 -20.58
N ASP A 464 -7.97 -27.22 -21.50
CA ASP A 464 -8.52 -26.15 -22.37
C ASP A 464 -9.29 -25.04 -21.62
N THR A 465 -9.54 -25.16 -20.31
CA THR A 465 -10.13 -24.07 -19.51
C THR A 465 -9.07 -23.14 -18.90
N ALA A 466 -7.79 -23.50 -18.94
CA ALA A 466 -6.70 -22.67 -18.42
C ALA A 466 -6.49 -21.41 -19.28
N ALA A 467 -6.58 -20.23 -18.68
CA ALA A 467 -6.22 -18.99 -19.37
C ALA A 467 -4.69 -18.85 -19.43
N TYR A 468 -4.14 -18.77 -20.64
CA TYR A 468 -2.71 -18.55 -20.89
C TYR A 468 -2.49 -17.18 -21.56
N GLU A 469 -2.98 -16.97 -22.78
CA GLU A 469 -2.84 -15.70 -23.51
C GLU A 469 -3.93 -14.66 -23.17
N GLN A 470 -3.61 -13.38 -23.38
CA GLN A 470 -4.59 -12.29 -23.28
C GLN A 470 -5.63 -12.37 -24.41
N ALA A 471 -6.89 -12.03 -24.11
CA ALA A 471 -7.90 -11.78 -25.14
C ALA A 471 -7.70 -10.39 -25.78
N LEU A 472 -8.18 -10.23 -27.02
CA LEU A 472 -8.26 -8.93 -27.69
C LEU A 472 -9.19 -7.98 -26.92
N GLN A 473 -8.71 -6.78 -26.63
CA GLN A 473 -9.39 -5.76 -25.84
C GLN A 473 -9.29 -4.39 -26.51
N SER A 474 -10.35 -3.60 -26.41
CA SER A 474 -10.33 -2.16 -26.62
C SER A 474 -11.22 -1.47 -25.59
N ILE A 475 -10.77 -0.32 -25.09
CA ILE A 475 -11.36 0.40 -23.96
C ILE A 475 -11.38 1.90 -24.32
N ILE A 476 -12.51 2.57 -24.06
CA ILE A 476 -12.67 4.03 -24.21
C ILE A 476 -12.16 4.69 -22.93
N THR A 477 -11.34 5.73 -23.06
CA THR A 477 -10.76 6.50 -21.94
C THR A 477 -11.21 7.97 -21.92
N CYS A 478 -11.51 8.54 -23.09
CA CYS A 478 -12.14 9.86 -23.25
C CYS A 478 -13.36 9.72 -24.20
N PRO A 479 -14.55 10.27 -23.86
CA PRO A 479 -14.85 11.04 -22.65
C PRO A 479 -14.75 10.22 -21.37
N LYS A 480 -14.32 10.88 -20.29
CA LYS A 480 -14.00 10.26 -19.00
C LYS A 480 -15.27 9.93 -18.20
N GLN A 481 -15.12 9.04 -17.22
CA GLN A 481 -16.16 8.77 -16.22
C GLN A 481 -16.54 10.05 -15.50
N ASN A 482 -17.83 10.39 -15.55
CA ASN A 482 -18.43 11.60 -14.98
C ASN A 482 -17.97 12.92 -15.65
N GLU A 483 -17.41 12.88 -16.87
CA GLU A 483 -17.10 14.09 -17.64
C GLU A 483 -18.39 14.84 -18.01
N LYS A 484 -18.38 16.18 -17.85
CA LYS A 484 -19.52 17.07 -18.09
C LYS A 484 -19.26 17.98 -19.29
N ILE A 485 -20.12 17.92 -20.32
CA ILE A 485 -20.21 18.93 -21.39
C ILE A 485 -21.46 19.77 -21.14
N LEU A 486 -21.30 21.06 -20.85
CA LEU A 486 -22.41 21.97 -20.55
C LEU A 486 -23.14 22.37 -21.84
N LEU A 487 -24.48 22.39 -21.86
CA LEU A 487 -25.23 22.63 -23.09
C LEU A 487 -25.00 24.03 -23.70
N LYS A 488 -24.61 25.00 -22.86
CA LYS A 488 -24.23 26.36 -23.29
C LYS A 488 -22.91 26.44 -24.07
N ASP A 489 -22.06 25.42 -23.95
CA ASP A 489 -20.69 25.40 -24.49
C ASP A 489 -20.60 24.52 -25.76
N ILE A 490 -21.74 24.11 -26.34
CA ILE A 490 -21.80 23.36 -27.59
C ILE A 490 -21.66 24.32 -28.78
N GLY A 491 -20.46 24.42 -29.35
CA GLY A 491 -20.21 25.11 -30.61
C GLY A 491 -20.19 24.19 -31.82
N GLN A 492 -19.32 24.51 -32.78
CA GLN A 492 -19.08 23.72 -33.99
C GLN A 492 -17.80 22.86 -33.90
N GLU A 493 -17.21 22.69 -32.70
CA GLU A 493 -16.02 21.86 -32.54
C GLU A 493 -16.29 20.35 -32.64
N ASP A 494 -15.25 19.64 -33.08
CA ASP A 494 -15.15 18.19 -32.95
C ASP A 494 -14.57 17.83 -31.58
N TYR A 495 -15.22 16.89 -30.89
CA TYR A 495 -14.72 16.23 -29.69
C TYR A 495 -13.86 15.02 -30.09
N ARG A 496 -12.75 14.82 -29.40
CA ARG A 496 -11.85 13.69 -29.63
C ARG A 496 -12.18 12.53 -28.68
N ILE A 497 -12.78 11.47 -29.22
CA ILE A 497 -12.95 10.20 -28.50
C ILE A 497 -11.62 9.47 -28.53
N GLU A 498 -11.14 8.97 -27.38
CA GLU A 498 -9.83 8.31 -27.25
C GLU A 498 -9.91 7.02 -26.44
N GLY A 499 -8.90 6.17 -26.64
CA GLY A 499 -8.72 4.95 -25.87
C GLY A 499 -7.46 4.18 -26.21
N PHE A 500 -7.36 2.97 -25.67
CA PHE A 500 -6.29 2.02 -25.99
C PHE A 500 -6.85 0.63 -26.35
N ALA A 501 -6.01 -0.20 -26.94
CA ALA A 501 -6.31 -1.59 -27.29
C ALA A 501 -5.06 -2.48 -27.22
N TYR A 502 -5.24 -3.73 -26.82
CA TYR A 502 -4.18 -4.73 -26.68
C TYR A 502 -4.68 -6.15 -27.03
N ASN A 503 -3.76 -7.09 -27.26
CA ASN A 503 -4.08 -8.48 -27.60
C ASN A 503 -3.01 -9.45 -27.06
N GLY A 504 -3.34 -10.75 -27.01
CA GLY A 504 -2.41 -11.82 -26.68
C GLY A 504 -1.53 -12.26 -27.86
N CYS A 505 -0.70 -13.26 -27.61
CA CYS A 505 0.21 -13.92 -28.58
C CYS A 505 1.25 -13.01 -29.28
N GLY A 506 1.22 -11.70 -29.04
CA GLY A 506 1.92 -10.70 -29.83
C GLY A 506 1.20 -10.31 -31.13
N ASN A 507 -0.11 -10.55 -31.27
CA ASN A 507 -0.85 -10.22 -32.49
C ASN A 507 -1.08 -8.70 -32.62
N GLU A 508 -0.87 -8.14 -33.83
CA GLU A 508 -1.19 -6.73 -34.12
C GLU A 508 -2.69 -6.45 -33.90
N VAL A 509 -3.02 -5.33 -33.25
CA VAL A 509 -4.37 -4.74 -33.30
C VAL A 509 -4.53 -4.00 -34.63
N LYS A 510 -5.02 -4.72 -35.64
CA LYS A 510 -5.06 -4.35 -37.07
C LYS A 510 -6.08 -3.27 -37.42
N LYS A 511 -7.17 -3.17 -36.65
CA LYS A 511 -8.26 -2.20 -36.88
C LYS A 511 -8.99 -1.92 -35.58
N ILE A 512 -9.44 -0.68 -35.40
CA ILE A 512 -10.34 -0.29 -34.30
C ILE A 512 -11.47 0.54 -34.91
N GLU A 513 -12.68 0.35 -34.42
CA GLU A 513 -13.89 1.05 -34.87
C GLU A 513 -14.75 1.45 -33.66
N ILE A 514 -15.41 2.61 -33.74
CA ILE A 514 -16.51 2.97 -32.83
C ILE A 514 -17.85 3.04 -33.54
N SER A 515 -18.93 2.79 -32.80
CA SER A 515 -20.31 3.10 -33.16
C SER A 515 -20.82 4.26 -32.29
N LEU A 516 -21.64 5.13 -32.87
CA LEU A 516 -22.43 6.13 -32.15
C LEU A 516 -23.94 5.84 -32.18
N ASP A 517 -24.35 4.66 -32.65
CA ASP A 517 -25.74 4.31 -32.97
C ASP A 517 -26.11 2.87 -32.57
N GLU A 518 -25.44 2.31 -31.56
CA GLU A 518 -25.64 0.94 -31.04
C GLU A 518 -25.25 -0.17 -32.04
N GLY A 519 -24.18 0.05 -32.79
CA GLY A 519 -23.52 -0.93 -33.64
C GLY A 519 -24.07 -1.02 -35.06
N LYS A 520 -24.95 -0.08 -35.46
CA LYS A 520 -25.60 -0.07 -36.78
C LYS A 520 -24.65 0.48 -37.85
N THR A 521 -23.85 1.50 -37.52
CA THR A 521 -22.74 2.01 -38.34
C THR A 521 -21.45 2.10 -37.53
N TRP A 522 -20.30 2.04 -38.22
CA TRP A 522 -18.98 1.96 -37.59
C TRP A 522 -18.01 2.93 -38.24
N LEU A 523 -17.43 3.82 -37.42
CA LEU A 523 -16.41 4.79 -37.78
C LEU A 523 -15.05 4.20 -37.44
N TYR A 524 -14.14 4.16 -38.40
CA TYR A 524 -12.78 3.62 -38.21
C TYR A 524 -11.92 4.61 -37.38
N CYS A 525 -11.18 4.10 -36.40
CA CYS A 525 -10.36 4.92 -35.50
C CYS A 525 -8.88 4.90 -35.90
N ILE A 526 -8.23 6.07 -35.80
CA ILE A 526 -6.82 6.26 -36.11
C ILE A 526 -5.99 5.65 -34.98
N ARG A 527 -5.18 4.63 -35.28
CA ARG A 527 -4.27 4.03 -34.30
C ARG A 527 -2.95 4.79 -34.23
N THR A 528 -2.35 4.78 -33.04
CA THR A 528 -0.98 5.24 -32.76
C THR A 528 -0.26 4.13 -32.00
N PHE A 529 0.96 3.82 -32.41
CA PHE A 529 1.83 2.83 -31.78
C PHE A 529 3.08 3.53 -31.20
N PRO A 530 3.81 2.90 -30.27
CA PRO A 530 5.20 3.26 -29.96
C PRO A 530 6.07 3.25 -31.22
N GLU A 531 7.20 3.96 -31.20
CA GLU A 531 8.11 4.11 -32.36
C GLU A 531 8.69 2.76 -32.84
N ALA A 532 9.05 1.88 -31.90
CA ALA A 532 9.58 0.54 -32.15
C ALA A 532 8.72 -0.54 -31.47
N PRO A 533 7.54 -0.89 -32.02
CA PRO A 533 6.62 -1.85 -31.40
C PRO A 533 6.82 -3.29 -31.93
N ILE A 534 7.53 -3.46 -33.06
CA ILE A 534 7.63 -4.74 -33.77
C ILE A 534 8.79 -5.57 -33.21
N ARG A 535 8.48 -6.64 -32.48
CA ARG A 535 9.44 -7.71 -32.15
C ARG A 535 9.39 -8.83 -33.19
N HIS A 536 10.54 -9.48 -33.42
CA HIS A 536 10.66 -10.70 -34.25
C HIS A 536 9.96 -10.61 -35.63
N GLY A 537 9.95 -9.41 -36.22
CA GLY A 537 9.36 -9.08 -37.52
C GLY A 537 7.82 -9.12 -37.60
N LYS A 538 7.10 -9.54 -36.55
CA LYS A 538 5.63 -9.72 -36.59
C LYS A 538 4.88 -9.62 -35.25
N LYS A 539 5.60 -9.51 -34.13
CA LYS A 539 5.01 -9.52 -32.78
C LYS A 539 4.88 -8.10 -32.22
N PHE A 540 3.78 -7.83 -31.54
CA PHE A 540 3.47 -6.57 -30.88
C PHE A 540 3.26 -6.84 -29.39
N TRP A 541 4.23 -6.48 -28.56
CA TRP A 541 4.17 -6.70 -27.10
C TRP A 541 3.57 -5.52 -26.33
N THR A 542 3.32 -4.40 -26.99
CA THR A 542 2.70 -3.20 -26.42
C THR A 542 1.23 -3.11 -26.83
N TRP A 543 0.45 -2.35 -26.07
CA TRP A 543 -0.81 -1.78 -26.56
C TRP A 543 -0.57 -0.82 -27.75
N CYS A 544 -1.67 -0.46 -28.41
CA CYS A 544 -1.77 0.73 -29.24
C CYS A 544 -2.81 1.69 -28.64
N PHE A 545 -2.62 2.99 -28.87
CA PHE A 545 -3.59 4.02 -28.54
C PHE A 545 -4.42 4.31 -29.79
N TRP A 546 -5.63 4.84 -29.64
CA TRP A 546 -6.49 5.19 -30.76
C TRP A 546 -7.32 6.43 -30.47
N HIS A 547 -7.70 7.15 -31.52
CA HIS A 547 -8.61 8.29 -31.43
C HIS A 547 -9.48 8.44 -32.68
N ILE A 548 -10.55 9.22 -32.53
CA ILE A 548 -11.36 9.75 -33.64
C ILE A 548 -12.00 11.08 -33.22
N ASP A 549 -11.97 12.05 -34.12
CA ASP A 549 -12.64 13.35 -33.94
C ASP A 549 -14.07 13.27 -34.50
N VAL A 550 -15.07 13.62 -33.67
CA VAL A 550 -16.50 13.61 -34.03
C VAL A 550 -17.17 14.89 -33.54
N PRO A 551 -18.16 15.48 -34.25
CA PRO A 551 -18.75 16.74 -33.84
C PRO A 551 -19.45 16.59 -32.48
N VAL A 552 -19.25 17.53 -31.55
CA VAL A 552 -19.86 17.50 -30.20
C VAL A 552 -21.36 17.21 -30.29
N ALA A 553 -22.04 17.83 -31.25
CA ALA A 553 -23.48 17.62 -31.50
C ALA A 553 -23.88 16.15 -31.77
N LYS A 554 -23.05 15.34 -32.44
CA LYS A 554 -23.32 13.90 -32.62
C LYS A 554 -23.01 13.10 -31.35
N LEU A 555 -21.91 13.45 -30.67
CA LEU A 555 -21.47 12.78 -29.44
C LEU A 555 -22.54 12.84 -28.35
N ILE A 556 -23.10 14.03 -28.09
CA ILE A 556 -24.08 14.24 -27.02
C ILE A 556 -25.46 13.67 -27.33
N THR A 557 -25.78 13.42 -28.60
CA THR A 557 -27.03 12.78 -29.03
C THR A 557 -26.90 11.26 -29.20
N ALA A 558 -25.70 10.69 -29.08
CA ALA A 558 -25.48 9.27 -29.24
C ALA A 558 -26.14 8.50 -28.07
N PRO A 559 -26.97 7.47 -28.30
CA PRO A 559 -27.48 6.62 -27.23
C PRO A 559 -26.36 5.80 -26.54
N ALA A 560 -25.28 5.53 -27.28
CA ALA A 560 -24.11 4.80 -26.81
C ALA A 560 -22.90 5.11 -27.72
N ILE A 561 -21.72 5.15 -27.11
CA ILE A 561 -20.41 5.15 -27.77
C ILE A 561 -19.80 3.77 -27.53
N THR A 562 -19.75 2.91 -28.54
CA THR A 562 -19.28 1.51 -28.40
C THR A 562 -18.04 1.28 -29.23
N VAL A 563 -16.97 0.71 -28.67
CA VAL A 563 -15.72 0.39 -29.39
C VAL A 563 -15.54 -1.11 -29.60
N ARG A 564 -14.94 -1.48 -30.74
CA ARG A 564 -14.41 -2.82 -31.01
C ARG A 564 -13.05 -2.78 -31.71
N ALA A 565 -12.20 -3.73 -31.40
CA ALA A 565 -10.95 -3.99 -32.11
C ALA A 565 -11.03 -5.27 -32.96
N PHE A 566 -10.16 -5.33 -33.99
CA PHE A 566 -9.86 -6.53 -34.76
C PHE A 566 -8.35 -6.76 -34.81
N ASP A 567 -7.92 -8.02 -34.79
CA ASP A 567 -6.51 -8.40 -34.83
C ASP A 567 -5.97 -8.73 -36.24
N ALA A 568 -4.69 -9.12 -36.32
CA ALA A 568 -4.02 -9.54 -37.55
C ALA A 568 -4.79 -10.65 -38.32
N GLN A 569 -5.40 -11.57 -37.57
CA GLN A 569 -6.21 -12.70 -38.01
C GLN A 569 -7.66 -12.30 -38.38
N ASN A 570 -8.06 -11.05 -38.11
CA ASN A 570 -9.40 -10.48 -38.24
C ASN A 570 -10.44 -11.02 -37.24
N MET A 571 -10.00 -11.60 -36.12
CA MET A 571 -10.88 -11.89 -34.99
C MET A 571 -11.34 -10.58 -34.33
N THR A 572 -12.55 -10.54 -33.77
CA THR A 572 -13.17 -9.35 -33.15
C THR A 572 -13.73 -9.67 -31.77
N GLN A 573 -13.86 -8.64 -30.93
CA GLN A 573 -14.51 -8.71 -29.63
C GLN A 573 -16.01 -9.05 -29.74
N PRO A 574 -16.57 -9.89 -28.82
CA PRO A 574 -17.98 -10.23 -28.81
C PRO A 574 -18.85 -9.04 -28.39
N GLU A 575 -20.09 -8.98 -28.90
CA GLU A 575 -21.02 -7.87 -28.65
C GLU A 575 -21.54 -7.81 -27.20
N ARG A 576 -21.52 -8.93 -26.48
CA ARG A 576 -22.04 -9.05 -25.10
C ARG A 576 -21.00 -9.74 -24.19
N PRO A 577 -20.93 -9.37 -22.89
CA PRO A 577 -20.05 -10.06 -21.94
C PRO A 577 -20.41 -11.53 -21.79
N TYR A 578 -19.40 -12.41 -21.78
CA TYR A 578 -19.56 -13.83 -21.51
C TYR A 578 -19.32 -14.12 -20.03
N TRP A 579 -20.36 -14.54 -19.31
CA TRP A 579 -20.26 -14.79 -17.87
C TRP A 579 -19.58 -16.13 -17.56
N ASN A 580 -18.77 -16.14 -16.50
CA ASN A 580 -18.16 -17.34 -15.93
C ASN A 580 -17.91 -17.12 -14.43
N VAL A 581 -17.89 -18.19 -13.63
CA VAL A 581 -17.84 -18.12 -12.15
C VAL A 581 -16.62 -17.39 -11.57
N LEU A 582 -15.49 -17.35 -12.30
CA LEU A 582 -14.30 -16.60 -11.90
C LEU A 582 -14.30 -15.15 -12.39
N GLY A 583 -15.26 -14.73 -13.22
CA GLY A 583 -15.30 -13.39 -13.79
C GLY A 583 -14.04 -13.06 -14.60
N THR A 584 -13.60 -14.00 -15.43
CA THR A 584 -12.30 -13.99 -16.13
C THR A 584 -12.49 -13.72 -17.64
N LEU A 585 -11.55 -12.98 -18.24
CA LEU A 585 -11.45 -12.63 -19.67
C LEU A 585 -12.71 -11.97 -20.28
N ASN A 586 -13.34 -11.05 -19.56
CA ASN A 586 -14.37 -10.18 -20.15
C ASN A 586 -13.77 -9.29 -21.27
N SER A 587 -13.97 -9.70 -22.51
CA SER A 587 -13.42 -9.09 -23.72
C SER A 587 -14.48 -8.38 -24.58
N ALA A 588 -15.72 -8.25 -24.10
CA ALA A 588 -16.82 -7.71 -24.89
C ALA A 588 -16.63 -6.25 -25.30
N GLN A 589 -17.36 -5.81 -26.34
CA GLN A 589 -17.30 -4.45 -26.88
C GLN A 589 -17.58 -3.41 -25.78
N TYR A 590 -16.62 -2.52 -25.52
CA TYR A 590 -16.69 -1.58 -24.41
C TYR A 590 -17.58 -0.38 -24.79
N THR A 591 -18.45 0.06 -23.88
CA THR A 591 -19.48 1.06 -24.19
C THR A 591 -19.53 2.16 -23.13
N VAL A 592 -19.52 3.42 -23.57
CA VAL A 592 -19.77 4.62 -22.75
C VAL A 592 -21.12 5.21 -23.15
N LYS A 593 -21.92 5.69 -22.19
CA LYS A 593 -23.26 6.25 -22.45
C LYS A 593 -23.35 7.72 -22.01
N PRO A 594 -23.74 8.64 -22.90
CA PRO A 594 -24.10 10.01 -22.53
C PRO A 594 -25.42 10.04 -21.75
N HIS A 595 -25.50 10.83 -20.69
CA HIS A 595 -26.70 11.03 -19.87
C HIS A 595 -27.01 12.52 -19.77
N MET A 596 -28.23 12.93 -20.13
CA MET A 596 -28.66 14.33 -20.03
C MET A 596 -29.10 14.64 -18.59
N GLN A 597 -28.50 15.67 -17.97
CA GLN A 597 -28.83 16.11 -16.61
C GLN A 597 -29.34 17.55 -16.64
N THR A 598 -30.62 17.72 -16.34
CA THR A 598 -31.39 18.99 -16.47
C THR A 598 -31.83 19.60 -15.14
N HIS A 599 -31.51 18.96 -14.01
CA HIS A 599 -31.92 19.39 -12.66
C HIS A 599 -30.86 20.24 -11.93
N ASP A 600 -29.62 20.31 -12.43
CA ASP A 600 -28.57 21.21 -11.94
C ASP A 600 -28.80 22.64 -12.48
N GLU A 601 -28.18 23.65 -11.86
CA GLU A 601 -28.29 25.07 -12.28
C GLU A 601 -27.90 25.33 -13.74
N VAL A 602 -27.08 24.45 -14.34
CA VAL A 602 -26.73 24.46 -15.76
C VAL A 602 -26.96 23.05 -16.35
N PRO A 603 -27.90 22.91 -17.31
CA PRO A 603 -28.09 21.66 -18.04
C PRO A 603 -26.83 21.21 -18.77
N HIS A 604 -26.52 19.93 -18.68
CA HIS A 604 -25.29 19.35 -19.23
C HIS A 604 -25.47 17.86 -19.57
N VAL A 605 -24.54 17.33 -20.38
CA VAL A 605 -24.41 15.90 -20.66
C VAL A 605 -23.26 15.33 -19.87
N LEU A 606 -23.52 14.23 -19.18
CA LEU A 606 -22.61 13.50 -18.31
C LEU A 606 -22.26 12.14 -18.95
N PHE A 607 -20.98 11.85 -19.14
CA PHE A 607 -20.56 10.56 -19.71
C PHE A 607 -20.36 9.51 -18.62
N ARG A 608 -20.95 8.33 -18.82
CA ARG A 608 -20.83 7.18 -17.92
C ARG A 608 -20.16 6.01 -18.64
N HIS A 609 -19.11 5.45 -18.03
CA HIS A 609 -18.54 4.16 -18.41
C HIS A 609 -19.47 3.02 -17.95
N PRO A 610 -19.23 1.74 -18.32
CA PRO A 610 -20.06 0.63 -17.84
C PRO A 610 -20.20 0.62 -16.32
N VAL A 611 -19.06 0.72 -15.64
CA VAL A 611 -18.90 0.67 -14.19
C VAL A 611 -17.69 1.50 -13.76
N GLU A 612 -17.77 2.08 -12.56
CA GLU A 612 -16.65 2.70 -11.84
C GLU A 612 -15.86 1.63 -11.06
N ALA A 613 -14.59 1.87 -10.76
CA ALA A 613 -13.72 0.88 -10.10
C ALA A 613 -14.19 0.54 -8.66
N GLY A 614 -13.88 -0.68 -8.20
CA GLY A 614 -14.09 -1.11 -6.82
C GLY A 614 -15.56 -0.98 -6.38
N ASN A 615 -15.80 -0.21 -5.32
CA ASN A 615 -17.13 0.05 -4.78
C ASN A 615 -17.81 1.32 -5.33
N GLY A 616 -17.22 2.02 -6.30
CA GLY A 616 -17.86 3.17 -6.92
C GLY A 616 -19.21 2.80 -7.55
N GLU A 617 -20.30 3.44 -7.13
CA GLU A 617 -21.66 3.18 -7.64
C GLU A 617 -21.91 3.88 -8.99
N GLY A 618 -20.96 4.66 -9.51
CA GLY A 618 -21.04 5.27 -10.82
C GLY A 618 -20.95 4.27 -11.96
N GLY A 619 -21.63 4.58 -13.07
CA GLY A 619 -21.65 3.78 -14.29
C GLY A 619 -22.95 3.96 -15.06
N TRP A 620 -23.19 3.08 -16.04
CA TRP A 620 -24.50 2.91 -16.69
C TRP A 620 -25.06 1.49 -16.55
N MET A 621 -24.23 0.50 -16.21
CA MET A 621 -24.70 -0.85 -15.91
C MET A 621 -25.37 -0.87 -14.55
N GLU A 622 -26.67 -1.19 -14.53
CA GLU A 622 -27.37 -1.51 -13.28
C GLU A 622 -27.07 -2.92 -12.80
N GLU A 623 -27.12 -3.12 -11.49
CA GLU A 623 -27.12 -4.46 -10.88
C GLU A 623 -28.40 -5.23 -11.28
N SER A 624 -28.24 -6.50 -11.70
CA SER A 624 -29.34 -7.33 -12.16
C SER A 624 -30.37 -7.64 -11.07
N ALA A 625 -31.60 -7.95 -11.47
CA ALA A 625 -32.66 -8.35 -10.54
C ALA A 625 -32.28 -9.59 -9.70
N ALA A 626 -31.53 -10.54 -10.27
CA ALA A 626 -31.06 -11.71 -9.55
C ALA A 626 -30.07 -11.36 -8.42
N ASN A 627 -29.14 -10.43 -8.68
CA ASN A 627 -28.22 -9.92 -7.67
C ASN A 627 -28.96 -9.09 -6.59
N LYS A 628 -29.87 -8.20 -6.99
CA LYS A 628 -30.70 -7.38 -6.09
C LYS A 628 -31.54 -8.26 -5.15
N VAL A 629 -32.16 -9.33 -5.66
CA VAL A 629 -32.89 -10.33 -4.87
C VAL A 629 -31.97 -11.13 -3.95
N ALA A 630 -30.79 -11.55 -4.43
CA ALA A 630 -29.83 -12.28 -3.61
C ALA A 630 -29.37 -11.45 -2.40
N SER A 631 -29.13 -10.15 -2.57
CA SER A 631 -28.74 -9.25 -1.48
C SER A 631 -29.91 -8.79 -0.60
N ALA A 632 -31.15 -8.77 -1.10
CA ALA A 632 -32.33 -8.59 -0.24
C ALA A 632 -32.52 -9.77 0.72
N ASN A 633 -32.36 -11.01 0.23
CA ASN A 633 -32.48 -12.25 1.02
C ASN A 633 -31.39 -12.43 2.09
N GLN A 634 -30.37 -11.58 2.14
CA GLN A 634 -29.28 -11.65 3.14
C GLN A 634 -29.60 -10.89 4.44
N LYS A 635 -30.52 -9.90 4.40
CA LYS A 635 -30.73 -8.93 5.50
C LYS A 635 -31.86 -9.29 6.49
N THR A 636 -32.45 -10.48 6.41
CA THR A 636 -33.71 -10.83 7.10
C THR A 636 -33.60 -11.51 8.46
N ASP A 637 -32.41 -11.96 8.89
CA ASP A 637 -32.21 -12.77 10.11
C ASP A 637 -31.38 -12.08 11.21
N VAL A 638 -31.47 -10.75 11.33
CA VAL A 638 -30.73 -9.97 12.34
C VAL A 638 -31.37 -10.10 13.74
N PRO A 639 -30.63 -10.54 14.78
CA PRO A 639 -31.14 -10.56 16.16
C PRO A 639 -31.48 -9.16 16.68
N PRO A 640 -32.56 -8.98 17.47
CA PRO A 640 -33.04 -7.67 17.93
C PRO A 640 -32.22 -7.09 19.10
N LYS A 641 -30.91 -7.34 19.14
CA LYS A 641 -29.99 -6.88 20.18
C LYS A 641 -29.11 -5.77 19.62
N GLU A 642 -29.21 -4.57 20.18
CA GLU A 642 -28.30 -3.47 19.86
C GLU A 642 -27.03 -3.52 20.72
N PHE A 643 -25.90 -3.06 20.16
CA PHE A 643 -24.61 -2.92 20.84
C PHE A 643 -24.06 -1.49 20.75
N THR A 644 -23.40 -1.03 21.82
CA THR A 644 -22.70 0.25 21.84
C THR A 644 -21.28 0.13 21.25
N LYS A 645 -20.69 1.26 20.84
CA LYS A 645 -19.31 1.32 20.37
C LYS A 645 -18.33 0.73 21.40
N ASP A 646 -18.43 1.21 22.63
CA ASP A 646 -17.57 0.84 23.75
C ASP A 646 -17.66 -0.65 24.13
N GLU A 647 -18.76 -1.33 23.80
CA GLU A 647 -18.89 -2.78 23.91
C GLU A 647 -18.12 -3.49 22.78
N ILE A 648 -18.34 -3.09 21.53
CA ILE A 648 -17.71 -3.71 20.35
C ILE A 648 -16.18 -3.58 20.41
N GLU A 649 -15.65 -2.42 20.81
CA GLU A 649 -14.19 -2.17 20.86
C GLU A 649 -13.42 -3.11 21.81
N ARG A 650 -14.10 -3.79 22.75
CA ARG A 650 -13.50 -4.79 23.66
C ARG A 650 -13.17 -6.11 22.96
N HIS A 651 -13.84 -6.42 21.86
CA HIS A 651 -13.75 -7.70 21.15
C HIS A 651 -12.81 -7.59 19.94
N SER A 652 -11.53 -7.31 20.24
CA SER A 652 -10.49 -6.91 19.27
C SER A 652 -9.29 -7.88 19.22
N THR A 653 -9.49 -9.18 19.50
CA THR A 653 -8.41 -10.19 19.59
C THR A 653 -8.76 -11.49 18.86
N GLU A 654 -7.77 -12.32 18.46
CA GLU A 654 -8.07 -13.54 17.66
C GLU A 654 -8.97 -14.56 18.39
N ASP A 655 -8.89 -14.65 19.72
CA ASP A 655 -9.77 -15.50 20.54
C ASP A 655 -11.18 -14.89 20.76
N ASP A 656 -11.38 -13.60 20.47
CA ASP A 656 -12.61 -12.83 20.70
C ASP A 656 -12.62 -11.58 19.79
N CYS A 657 -13.05 -11.77 18.54
CA CYS A 657 -12.98 -10.85 17.40
C CYS A 657 -14.37 -10.54 16.87
N TRP A 658 -14.90 -9.35 17.16
CA TRP A 658 -16.18 -8.89 16.58
C TRP A 658 -15.94 -7.91 15.44
N ILE A 659 -16.76 -7.98 14.40
CA ILE A 659 -16.73 -7.06 13.24
C ILE A 659 -18.11 -6.48 12.97
N VAL A 660 -18.16 -5.29 12.35
CA VAL A 660 -19.41 -4.61 11.98
C VAL A 660 -19.60 -4.57 10.46
N VAL A 661 -20.60 -5.25 9.94
CA VAL A 661 -20.93 -5.28 8.49
C VAL A 661 -22.40 -4.90 8.31
N ASP A 662 -22.73 -3.98 7.40
CA ASP A 662 -24.10 -3.55 7.12
C ASP A 662 -24.86 -3.04 8.38
N GLY A 663 -24.13 -2.43 9.34
CA GLY A 663 -24.67 -2.01 10.63
C GLY A 663 -24.98 -3.16 11.62
N CYS A 664 -24.65 -4.40 11.25
CA CYS A 664 -24.82 -5.60 12.05
C CYS A 664 -23.49 -6.05 12.67
N VAL A 665 -23.54 -6.63 13.87
CA VAL A 665 -22.37 -7.05 14.65
C VAL A 665 -22.24 -8.58 14.59
N TYR A 666 -21.04 -9.07 14.32
CA TYR A 666 -20.75 -10.49 14.08
C TYR A 666 -19.52 -10.96 14.86
N ASP A 667 -19.57 -12.18 15.41
CA ASP A 667 -18.44 -12.86 16.02
C ASP A 667 -17.64 -13.66 14.98
N ALA A 668 -16.53 -13.09 14.50
CA ALA A 668 -15.68 -13.70 13.49
C ALA A 668 -14.62 -14.66 14.08
N SER A 669 -14.54 -14.83 15.41
CA SER A 669 -13.48 -15.61 16.08
C SER A 669 -13.40 -17.06 15.58
N SER A 670 -14.54 -17.67 15.28
CA SER A 670 -14.63 -19.03 14.72
C SER A 670 -14.27 -19.13 13.23
N VAL A 671 -14.16 -18.00 12.52
CA VAL A 671 -13.90 -17.89 11.08
C VAL A 671 -12.41 -17.69 10.78
N LEU A 672 -11.70 -16.95 11.66
CA LEU A 672 -10.27 -16.64 11.52
C LEU A 672 -9.36 -17.83 11.15
N PRO A 673 -9.53 -19.06 11.70
CA PRO A 673 -8.60 -20.16 11.44
C PRO A 673 -8.71 -20.79 10.04
N TRP A 674 -9.78 -20.52 9.29
CA TRP A 674 -10.04 -21.13 7.97
C TRP A 674 -10.46 -20.11 6.90
N HIS A 675 -10.52 -18.81 7.23
CA HIS A 675 -10.83 -17.77 6.24
C HIS A 675 -9.80 -17.79 5.09
N PRO A 676 -10.22 -17.75 3.81
CA PRO A 676 -9.28 -17.82 2.67
C PRO A 676 -8.25 -16.69 2.59
N GLY A 677 -8.47 -15.55 3.26
CA GLY A 677 -7.51 -14.45 3.41
C GLY A 677 -6.61 -14.55 4.65
N GLY A 678 -6.82 -15.54 5.52
CA GLY A 678 -6.20 -15.67 6.83
C GLY A 678 -6.74 -14.67 7.86
N SER A 679 -6.33 -14.80 9.14
CA SER A 679 -6.78 -13.90 10.20
C SER A 679 -6.43 -12.42 9.92
N ALA A 680 -5.30 -12.17 9.27
CA ALA A 680 -4.84 -10.83 8.86
C ALA A 680 -5.80 -10.05 7.94
N ALA A 681 -6.73 -10.72 7.25
CA ALA A 681 -7.76 -10.05 6.45
C ALA A 681 -8.96 -9.54 7.28
N ILE A 682 -9.16 -10.09 8.49
CA ILE A 682 -10.29 -9.77 9.38
C ILE A 682 -9.83 -8.94 10.58
N MET A 683 -8.66 -9.25 11.15
CA MET A 683 -8.15 -8.63 12.38
C MET A 683 -8.00 -7.10 12.35
N PRO A 684 -7.73 -6.41 11.22
CA PRO A 684 -7.79 -4.94 11.17
C PRO A 684 -9.15 -4.35 11.58
N HIS A 685 -10.24 -5.12 11.37
CA HIS A 685 -11.63 -4.76 11.70
C HIS A 685 -12.07 -5.21 13.09
N ALA A 686 -11.24 -5.95 13.82
CA ALA A 686 -11.61 -6.52 15.12
C ALA A 686 -11.89 -5.42 16.14
N GLY A 687 -13.12 -5.39 16.65
CA GLY A 687 -13.66 -4.35 17.53
C GLY A 687 -13.89 -2.99 16.86
N LYS A 688 -13.80 -2.88 15.53
CA LYS A 688 -13.95 -1.58 14.84
C LYS A 688 -15.39 -1.26 14.50
N VAL A 689 -15.74 0.01 14.64
CA VAL A 689 -17.10 0.56 14.40
C VAL A 689 -16.97 1.69 13.37
N HIS A 690 -16.77 1.30 12.10
CA HIS A 690 -16.56 2.22 10.97
C HIS A 690 -17.07 1.61 9.65
N HIS A 691 -17.38 2.47 8.66
CA HIS A 691 -18.00 2.05 7.38
C HIS A 691 -17.12 1.10 6.56
N GLN A 692 -15.79 1.23 6.66
CA GLN A 692 -14.79 0.47 5.89
C GLN A 692 -15.01 -1.05 5.95
N THR A 693 -15.28 -1.63 7.13
CA THR A 693 -15.54 -3.08 7.28
C THR A 693 -16.70 -3.58 6.40
N THR A 694 -17.72 -2.75 6.18
CA THR A 694 -18.87 -3.09 5.32
C THR A 694 -18.51 -3.03 3.83
N GLU A 695 -17.72 -2.03 3.43
CA GLU A 695 -17.20 -1.90 2.06
C GLU A 695 -16.22 -3.02 1.70
N GLU A 696 -15.33 -3.40 2.63
CA GLU A 696 -14.39 -4.51 2.45
C GLU A 696 -15.11 -5.87 2.41
N PHE A 697 -16.15 -6.06 3.23
CA PHE A 697 -16.91 -7.30 3.17
C PHE A 697 -17.66 -7.44 1.83
N SER A 698 -18.50 -6.45 1.50
CA SER A 698 -19.38 -6.48 0.32
C SER A 698 -18.65 -6.46 -1.04
N SER A 699 -17.40 -5.98 -1.10
CA SER A 699 -16.56 -5.95 -2.31
C SER A 699 -15.89 -7.28 -2.67
N ILE A 700 -15.72 -8.17 -1.68
CA ILE A 700 -14.93 -9.41 -1.80
C ILE A 700 -15.83 -10.66 -1.73
N HIS A 701 -16.91 -10.61 -0.93
CA HIS A 701 -17.64 -11.79 -0.46
C HIS A 701 -18.95 -12.05 -1.23
N ASP A 702 -19.26 -13.34 -1.44
CA ASP A 702 -20.43 -13.80 -2.20
C ASP A 702 -21.60 -14.27 -1.30
N GLY A 703 -22.64 -14.84 -1.92
CA GLY A 703 -23.80 -15.35 -1.20
C GLY A 703 -23.51 -16.47 -0.20
N TYR A 704 -22.46 -17.27 -0.42
CA TYR A 704 -22.03 -18.29 0.54
C TYR A 704 -21.33 -17.63 1.73
N ALA A 705 -20.45 -16.67 1.47
CA ALA A 705 -19.77 -15.94 2.54
C ALA A 705 -20.75 -15.10 3.39
N TYR A 706 -21.77 -14.48 2.81
CA TYR A 706 -22.87 -13.88 3.57
C TYR A 706 -23.68 -14.92 4.38
N SER A 707 -23.91 -16.14 3.86
CA SER A 707 -24.56 -17.20 4.64
C SER A 707 -23.72 -17.63 5.85
N LYS A 708 -22.38 -17.66 5.70
CA LYS A 708 -21.44 -17.91 6.80
C LYS A 708 -21.36 -16.74 7.78
N LEU A 709 -21.45 -15.50 7.30
CA LEU A 709 -21.55 -14.32 8.16
C LEU A 709 -22.81 -14.39 9.03
N ASN A 710 -23.95 -14.84 8.48
CA ASN A 710 -25.18 -15.02 9.24
C ASN A 710 -25.14 -16.18 10.27
N GLU A 711 -24.22 -17.15 10.15
CA GLU A 711 -23.94 -18.11 11.24
C GLU A 711 -23.25 -17.47 12.45
N CYS A 712 -22.63 -16.29 12.26
CA CYS A 712 -21.84 -15.55 13.25
C CYS A 712 -22.56 -14.33 13.85
N ILE A 713 -23.81 -14.05 13.48
CA ILE A 713 -24.49 -12.80 13.81
C ILE A 713 -24.89 -12.67 15.29
N LEU A 714 -24.63 -11.50 15.88
CA LEU A 714 -24.93 -11.18 17.27
C LEU A 714 -26.10 -10.19 17.43
N GLY A 715 -26.29 -9.30 16.46
CA GLY A 715 -27.29 -8.22 16.50
C GLY A 715 -26.89 -7.02 15.64
N SER A 716 -27.33 -5.81 16.02
CA SER A 716 -27.07 -4.55 15.31
C SER A 716 -26.30 -3.52 16.17
N VAL A 717 -25.78 -2.47 15.55
CA VAL A 717 -25.23 -1.32 16.28
C VAL A 717 -26.34 -0.39 16.76
N THR A 718 -26.14 0.24 17.92
CA THR A 718 -27.01 1.33 18.40
C THR A 718 -26.98 2.53 17.45
N LYS A 719 -28.07 3.32 17.40
CA LYS A 719 -28.15 4.52 16.54
C LYS A 719 -26.95 5.46 16.66
N ARG A 720 -26.44 5.69 17.88
CA ARG A 720 -25.27 6.56 18.11
C ARG A 720 -23.96 5.96 17.58
N ALA A 721 -23.87 4.63 17.50
CA ALA A 721 -22.76 3.95 16.83
C ALA A 721 -22.93 3.98 15.29
N GLN A 722 -24.16 3.89 14.78
CA GLN A 722 -24.45 4.12 13.36
C GLN A 722 -24.11 5.56 12.94
N GLU A 723 -24.44 6.57 13.75
CA GLU A 723 -24.05 7.97 13.51
C GLU A 723 -22.53 8.15 13.41
N VAL A 724 -21.73 7.37 14.14
CA VAL A 724 -20.25 7.35 14.03
C VAL A 724 -19.78 6.65 12.75
N ILE A 725 -20.44 5.56 12.34
CA ILE A 725 -20.20 4.91 11.04
C ILE A 725 -20.50 5.88 9.90
N ASP A 726 -21.63 6.58 9.96
CA ASP A 726 -22.08 7.54 8.95
C ASP A 726 -21.19 8.80 8.92
N GLN A 727 -20.61 9.20 10.06
CA GLN A 727 -19.58 10.25 10.12
C GLN A 727 -18.25 9.78 9.52
N SER A 728 -17.84 8.52 9.73
CA SER A 728 -16.63 7.98 9.09
C SER A 728 -16.69 8.02 7.56
N LYS A 729 -17.91 7.99 6.99
CA LYS A 729 -18.18 8.13 5.56
C LYS A 729 -17.89 9.54 4.99
N GLN A 730 -17.76 10.56 5.84
CA GLN A 730 -17.48 11.96 5.43
C GLN A 730 -16.02 12.38 5.64
N GLN A 731 -15.23 11.61 6.39
CA GLN A 731 -13.92 12.03 6.89
C GLN A 731 -12.72 11.51 6.06
N SER A 732 -12.97 11.14 4.80
CA SER A 732 -11.95 10.69 3.83
C SER A 732 -11.54 11.77 2.80
N SER A 733 -12.03 13.00 2.96
CA SER A 733 -11.53 14.14 2.18
C SER A 733 -10.08 14.43 2.58
N LYS A 734 -9.16 14.38 1.61
CA LYS A 734 -7.73 14.66 1.84
C LYS A 734 -7.58 16.11 2.34
N GLU A 735 -7.28 16.29 3.63
CA GLU A 735 -6.85 17.58 4.17
C GLU A 735 -5.57 18.01 3.42
N GLU A 736 -5.58 19.18 2.78
CA GLU A 736 -4.40 19.68 2.06
C GLU A 736 -3.27 19.95 3.06
N ILE A 737 -2.15 19.26 2.91
CA ILE A 737 -0.97 19.43 3.76
C ILE A 737 -0.38 20.82 3.48
N PRO A 738 -0.19 21.68 4.50
CA PRO A 738 0.42 23.00 4.31
C PRO A 738 1.82 22.93 3.69
N GLU A 739 2.13 23.87 2.80
CA GLU A 739 3.42 23.92 2.10
C GLU A 739 4.59 24.03 3.08
N GLY A 740 5.53 23.08 3.00
CA GLY A 740 6.70 22.99 3.89
C GLY A 740 6.47 22.25 5.22
N GLN A 741 5.27 21.71 5.49
CA GLN A 741 5.01 20.90 6.68
C GLN A 741 5.51 19.45 6.55
N ALA A 742 6.20 18.96 7.58
CA ALA A 742 6.69 17.58 7.65
C ALA A 742 5.64 16.55 8.08
N LEU A 743 4.84 16.85 9.12
CA LEU A 743 3.90 15.89 9.69
C LEU A 743 2.66 15.71 8.82
N GLN A 744 2.37 14.45 8.51
CA GLN A 744 1.19 14.02 7.75
C GLN A 744 0.31 13.13 8.64
N LYS A 745 -0.98 13.45 8.71
CA LYS A 745 -1.93 12.90 9.69
C LYS A 745 -2.36 11.46 9.38
N HIS A 746 -2.42 11.13 8.09
CA HIS A 746 -2.90 9.86 7.53
C HIS A 746 -1.85 9.15 6.64
N ALA A 747 -0.58 9.54 6.76
CA ALA A 747 0.51 8.94 6.01
C ALA A 747 1.78 8.90 6.86
N TRP A 748 2.42 7.74 6.90
CA TRP A 748 3.69 7.51 7.56
C TRP A 748 4.84 8.03 6.69
N THR A 749 5.69 8.87 7.28
CA THR A 749 6.83 9.51 6.61
C THR A 749 8.13 9.14 7.35
N PRO A 750 9.20 8.73 6.65
CA PRO A 750 10.44 8.30 7.29
C PRO A 750 11.26 9.50 7.79
N VAL A 751 11.88 9.37 8.96
CA VAL A 751 12.79 10.36 9.55
C VAL A 751 14.05 9.73 10.12
N LYS A 752 15.18 10.43 9.95
CA LYS A 752 16.53 9.90 10.11
C LYS A 752 17.12 10.25 11.47
N LEU A 753 17.67 9.27 12.20
CA LEU A 753 18.33 9.52 13.49
C LEU A 753 19.71 10.14 13.27
N LEU A 754 19.85 11.44 13.53
CA LEU A 754 21.12 12.17 13.38
C LEU A 754 22.04 12.02 14.59
N ARG A 755 21.48 11.99 15.81
CA ARG A 755 22.27 12.07 17.05
C ARG A 755 21.54 11.43 18.23
N ARG A 756 22.27 10.67 19.06
CA ARG A 756 21.82 10.22 20.39
C ARG A 756 22.73 10.79 21.48
N LYS A 757 22.16 11.29 22.56
CA LYS A 757 22.84 11.80 23.76
C LYS A 757 22.26 11.10 24.99
N SER A 758 23.08 10.37 25.75
CA SER A 758 22.66 9.83 27.05
C SER A 758 22.44 10.99 28.04
N ILE A 759 21.36 10.89 28.82
CA ILE A 759 20.99 11.82 29.90
C ILE A 759 21.12 11.10 31.25
N SER A 760 20.65 9.85 31.33
CA SER A 760 20.84 8.95 32.48
C SER A 760 21.22 7.54 31.99
N ARG A 761 21.25 6.56 32.91
CA ARG A 761 21.42 5.13 32.60
C ARG A 761 20.35 4.59 31.63
N ASP A 762 19.12 5.07 31.73
CA ASP A 762 17.98 4.60 30.92
C ASP A 762 17.41 5.67 29.99
N THR A 763 17.65 6.94 30.27
CA THR A 763 17.08 8.07 29.53
C THR A 763 18.08 8.62 28.53
N SER A 764 17.65 8.80 27.29
CA SER A 764 18.44 9.40 26.22
C SER A 764 17.61 10.40 25.42
N GLN A 765 18.30 11.42 24.92
CA GLN A 765 17.78 12.38 23.96
C GLN A 765 18.18 11.95 22.54
N TYR A 766 17.24 12.03 21.62
CA TYR A 766 17.37 11.62 20.21
C TYR A 766 17.05 12.83 19.34
N THR A 767 17.94 13.17 18.40
CA THR A 767 17.74 14.26 17.42
C THR A 767 17.48 13.64 16.05
N PHE A 768 16.37 14.01 15.41
CA PHE A 768 15.96 13.53 14.10
C PHE A 768 15.98 14.66 13.07
N GLU A 769 16.28 14.31 11.83
CA GLU A 769 16.16 15.18 10.65
C GLU A 769 14.68 15.28 10.24
N LEU A 770 14.23 16.46 9.78
CA LEU A 770 12.95 16.58 9.09
C LEU A 770 13.05 15.96 7.68
N PRO A 771 11.94 15.47 7.08
CA PRO A 771 11.93 14.94 5.72
C PRO A 771 12.40 15.96 4.67
N GLU A 772 13.06 15.48 3.60
CA GLU A 772 13.58 16.34 2.53
C GLU A 772 12.45 17.21 1.92
N GLY A 773 12.69 18.52 1.86
CA GLY A 773 11.70 19.51 1.39
C GLY A 773 10.80 20.10 2.48
N SER A 774 10.84 19.61 3.72
CA SER A 774 10.11 20.21 4.85
C SER A 774 10.86 21.41 5.42
N GLU A 775 10.16 22.53 5.64
CA GLU A 775 10.68 23.68 6.40
C GLU A 775 10.46 23.53 7.92
N TYR A 776 9.37 22.88 8.33
CA TYR A 776 8.93 22.82 9.72
C TYR A 776 8.17 21.51 10.04
N LEU A 777 8.11 21.16 11.32
CA LEU A 777 7.47 19.95 11.82
C LEU A 777 5.94 20.00 11.65
N GLY A 778 5.32 21.11 12.06
CA GLY A 778 3.86 21.33 11.94
C GLY A 778 3.06 20.69 13.08
N MET A 779 3.52 20.90 14.32
CA MET A 779 2.89 20.35 15.52
C MET A 779 2.44 21.47 16.47
N GLY A 780 1.20 21.41 16.96
CA GLY A 780 0.71 22.30 18.01
C GLY A 780 1.29 21.96 19.39
N THR A 781 1.42 22.96 20.27
CA THR A 781 1.77 22.72 21.68
C THR A 781 0.72 21.80 22.33
N CYS A 782 1.15 20.82 23.14
CA CYS A 782 0.35 19.71 23.69
C CYS A 782 -0.02 18.58 22.72
N GLN A 783 0.27 18.67 21.42
CA GLN A 783 0.13 17.54 20.51
C GLN A 783 1.35 16.61 20.59
N HIS A 784 1.22 15.42 20.02
CA HIS A 784 2.29 14.41 19.95
C HIS A 784 2.43 13.86 18.53
N ILE A 785 3.50 13.08 18.31
CA ILE A 785 3.79 12.36 17.09
C ILE A 785 3.61 10.87 17.38
N ASP A 786 2.91 10.16 16.51
CA ASP A 786 2.97 8.69 16.49
C ASP A 786 4.24 8.26 15.77
N PHE A 787 5.06 7.43 16.41
CA PHE A 787 6.25 6.82 15.80
C PHE A 787 6.00 5.35 15.47
N GLY A 788 6.45 4.94 14.29
CA GLY A 788 6.24 3.61 13.73
C GLY A 788 7.56 2.87 13.48
N PHE A 789 7.54 1.55 13.69
CA PHE A 789 8.63 0.67 13.34
C PHE A 789 8.12 -0.64 12.74
N HIS A 790 8.69 -1.10 11.62
CA HIS A 790 8.16 -2.24 10.88
C HIS A 790 8.49 -3.58 11.56
N MET A 791 7.45 -4.32 11.95
CA MET A 791 7.53 -5.70 12.41
C MET A 791 6.93 -6.63 11.35
N LYS A 792 7.17 -7.94 11.49
CA LYS A 792 6.69 -8.97 10.57
C LYS A 792 5.17 -8.96 10.34
N ASP A 793 4.40 -8.70 11.40
CA ASP A 793 2.93 -8.76 11.39
C ASP A 793 2.25 -7.41 11.12
N ARG A 794 2.87 -6.31 11.57
CA ARG A 794 2.34 -4.94 11.54
C ARG A 794 3.41 -3.92 11.91
N MET A 795 3.08 -2.64 11.82
CA MET A 795 3.86 -1.57 12.41
C MET A 795 3.69 -1.56 13.94
N LEU A 796 4.81 -1.53 14.68
CA LEU A 796 4.84 -1.24 16.11
C LEU A 796 4.75 0.27 16.29
N ILE A 797 3.59 0.77 16.71
CA ILE A 797 3.31 2.22 16.85
C ILE A 797 3.40 2.64 18.32
N ARG A 798 4.06 3.78 18.63
CA ARG A 798 4.01 4.41 19.97
C ARG A 798 4.01 5.96 19.86
N PRO A 799 3.16 6.67 20.63
CA PRO A 799 3.17 8.12 20.68
C PRO A 799 4.36 8.65 21.49
N TYR A 800 4.96 9.74 21.02
CA TYR A 800 5.99 10.51 21.72
C TYR A 800 5.79 12.01 21.48
N THR A 801 5.99 12.83 22.53
CA THR A 801 5.98 14.28 22.39
C THR A 801 7.42 14.79 22.19
N PRO A 802 7.69 15.57 21.13
CA PRO A 802 8.92 16.32 20.97
C PRO A 802 9.20 17.26 22.16
N THR A 803 10.42 17.22 22.66
CA THR A 803 10.94 18.15 23.67
C THR A 803 11.59 19.37 23.03
N LYS A 804 11.90 19.31 21.72
CA LYS A 804 12.14 20.45 20.83
C LYS A 804 11.63 20.12 19.42
N PRO A 805 11.16 21.09 18.61
CA PRO A 805 10.89 22.49 18.96
C PRO A 805 9.71 22.62 19.94
N VAL A 806 9.57 23.81 20.56
CA VAL A 806 8.49 24.12 21.54
C VAL A 806 7.68 25.37 21.17
N VAL A 807 8.17 26.19 20.24
CA VAL A 807 7.45 27.31 19.62
C VAL A 807 7.03 26.87 18.21
N PRO A 808 5.74 26.57 17.96
CA PRO A 808 5.25 26.15 16.65
C PRO A 808 5.43 27.22 15.56
N HIS A 809 5.34 26.79 14.29
CA HIS A 809 5.36 27.69 13.14
C HIS A 809 4.28 28.79 13.26
N GLY A 810 4.62 30.01 12.86
CA GLY A 810 3.66 31.13 12.76
C GLY A 810 3.36 31.85 14.07
N VAL A 811 3.94 31.41 15.19
CA VAL A 811 3.82 32.07 16.50
C VAL A 811 4.89 33.16 16.64
N ASP A 812 4.50 34.43 16.82
CA ASP A 812 5.43 35.56 17.03
C ASP A 812 5.96 35.59 18.47
N ILE A 813 6.90 34.69 18.78
CA ILE A 813 7.69 34.68 20.01
C ILE A 813 9.17 34.72 19.65
N LYS A 814 9.89 35.63 20.31
CA LYS A 814 11.33 35.82 20.11
C LYS A 814 12.10 34.99 21.13
N VAL A 815 12.74 33.94 20.64
CA VAL A 815 13.64 33.04 21.39
C VAL A 815 15.00 33.02 20.71
N ASP A 816 16.07 33.15 21.50
CA ASP A 816 17.44 33.17 21.00
C ASP A 816 17.98 31.76 20.66
N ASP A 817 17.41 30.69 21.23
CA ASP A 817 17.75 29.30 20.90
C ASP A 817 16.93 28.83 19.70
N VAL A 818 17.59 28.72 18.54
CA VAL A 818 17.00 28.28 17.27
C VAL A 818 16.47 26.84 17.34
N GLU A 819 17.00 25.97 18.21
CA GLU A 819 16.42 24.63 18.39
C GLU A 819 15.01 24.65 19.02
N LEU A 820 14.61 25.75 19.68
CA LEU A 820 13.26 25.88 20.28
C LEU A 820 12.18 26.27 19.25
N VAL A 821 12.58 26.78 18.08
CA VAL A 821 11.66 27.27 17.04
C VAL A 821 11.41 26.18 15.99
N ASP A 822 10.15 26.01 15.59
CA ASP A 822 9.75 25.08 14.53
C ASP A 822 10.11 25.61 13.12
N LYS A 823 11.41 25.81 12.89
CA LYS A 823 12.11 25.95 11.59
C LYS A 823 13.58 25.47 11.66
N SER A 824 13.92 24.62 12.64
CA SER A 824 15.33 24.23 12.91
C SER A 824 15.90 23.17 11.93
N GLY A 825 15.07 22.59 11.06
CA GLY A 825 15.41 21.42 10.26
C GLY A 825 15.44 20.09 11.04
N THR A 826 15.21 20.13 12.36
CA THR A 826 15.26 18.96 13.25
C THR A 826 14.18 19.02 14.33
N PHE A 827 13.93 17.86 14.97
CA PHE A 827 13.22 17.79 16.24
C PHE A 827 13.95 16.84 17.21
N GLN A 828 13.57 16.91 18.49
CA GLN A 828 14.22 16.15 19.57
C GLN A 828 13.20 15.42 20.43
N LEU A 829 13.43 14.14 20.70
CA LEU A 829 12.68 13.35 21.68
C LEU A 829 13.55 13.09 22.91
N THR A 830 12.97 13.14 24.11
CA THR A 830 13.63 12.65 25.34
C THR A 830 12.90 11.38 25.80
N VAL A 831 13.52 10.21 25.60
CA VAL A 831 12.88 8.91 25.78
C VAL A 831 13.58 8.08 26.84
N LYS A 832 12.77 7.45 27.70
CA LYS A 832 13.20 6.50 28.72
C LYS A 832 13.17 5.07 28.20
N THR A 833 14.23 4.30 28.47
CA THR A 833 14.42 2.93 28.00
C THR A 833 13.97 1.93 29.08
N TYR A 834 12.89 1.20 28.83
CA TYR A 834 12.45 0.14 29.73
C TYR A 834 13.18 -1.16 29.39
N PHE A 835 14.37 -1.33 29.96
CA PHE A 835 15.20 -2.53 29.74
C PHE A 835 14.51 -3.83 30.18
N PRO A 836 14.81 -4.98 29.55
CA PRO A 836 14.35 -6.29 30.00
C PRO A 836 15.02 -6.74 31.31
N ASP A 837 14.35 -7.63 32.04
CA ASP A 837 14.86 -8.35 33.21
C ASP A 837 14.25 -9.76 33.29
N ASP A 838 14.69 -10.58 34.26
CA ASP A 838 14.27 -11.99 34.42
C ASP A 838 12.73 -12.19 34.55
N GLY A 839 11.98 -11.13 34.88
CA GLY A 839 10.52 -11.14 35.01
C GLY A 839 9.75 -10.51 33.85
N GLN A 840 10.41 -9.76 32.94
CA GLN A 840 9.73 -9.03 31.87
C GLN A 840 10.61 -8.73 30.62
N PRO A 841 10.04 -8.82 29.40
CA PRO A 841 10.77 -8.60 28.13
C PRO A 841 11.10 -7.13 27.80
N GLY A 842 10.80 -6.19 28.69
CA GLY A 842 11.05 -4.75 28.50
C GLY A 842 10.09 -4.06 27.51
N GLY A 843 10.33 -2.76 27.30
CA GLY A 843 9.55 -1.90 26.41
C GLY A 843 10.06 -1.94 24.97
N ALA A 844 9.34 -2.63 24.09
CA ALA A 844 9.68 -2.87 22.67
C ALA A 844 10.28 -1.63 21.96
N PHE A 845 9.47 -0.61 21.68
CA PHE A 845 9.89 0.57 20.91
C PHE A 845 11.06 1.32 21.57
N SER A 846 11.06 1.43 22.90
CA SER A 846 12.14 2.10 23.64
C SER A 846 13.49 1.38 23.53
N ASN A 847 13.50 0.04 23.42
CA ASN A 847 14.73 -0.72 23.20
C ASN A 847 15.19 -0.68 21.73
N ILE A 848 14.25 -0.63 20.78
CA ILE A 848 14.57 -0.40 19.36
C ILE A 848 15.28 0.95 19.20
N LEU A 849 14.73 2.05 19.74
CA LEU A 849 15.40 3.36 19.77
C LEU A 849 16.78 3.31 20.45
N HIS A 850 16.90 2.57 21.56
CA HIS A 850 18.16 2.45 22.30
C HIS A 850 19.28 1.78 21.47
N ASP A 851 18.96 0.74 20.71
CA ASP A 851 19.93 0.01 19.87
C ASP A 851 20.05 0.54 18.43
N MET A 852 19.14 1.40 17.99
CA MET A 852 19.16 2.07 16.69
C MET A 852 20.51 2.75 16.41
N SER A 853 21.00 2.63 15.18
CA SER A 853 22.23 3.28 14.72
C SER A 853 21.96 4.67 14.16
N VAL A 854 22.91 5.59 14.35
CA VAL A 854 22.88 6.91 13.68
C VAL A 854 22.87 6.68 12.15
N GLY A 855 21.98 7.37 11.46
CA GLY A 855 21.74 7.23 10.02
C GLY A 855 20.67 6.20 9.63
N GLN A 856 20.13 5.40 10.55
CA GLN A 856 18.90 4.63 10.31
C GLN A 856 17.66 5.54 10.34
N GLU A 857 16.54 5.01 9.84
CA GLU A 857 15.25 5.70 9.74
C GLU A 857 14.19 4.99 10.60
N ILE A 858 13.17 5.76 11.02
CA ILE A 858 11.91 5.28 11.61
C ILE A 858 10.75 6.08 11.03
N GLU A 859 9.53 5.54 11.08
CA GLU A 859 8.35 6.25 10.59
C GLU A 859 7.81 7.24 11.62
N MET A 860 7.24 8.35 11.15
CA MET A 860 6.44 9.27 11.95
C MET A 860 5.12 9.64 11.26
N LYS A 861 4.08 9.94 12.05
CA LYS A 861 2.74 10.38 11.62
C LYS A 861 2.17 11.39 12.63
N GLY A 862 1.39 12.37 12.15
CA GLY A 862 0.69 13.33 13.00
C GLY A 862 0.39 14.67 12.31
N PRO A 863 0.19 15.77 13.07
CA PRO A 863 0.16 15.81 14.53
C PRO A 863 -1.05 15.08 15.12
N MET A 864 -0.86 14.47 16.29
CA MET A 864 -1.86 13.67 16.99
C MET A 864 -2.27 14.33 18.32
N GLY A 865 -3.51 14.13 18.74
CA GLY A 865 -4.07 14.67 19.99
C GLY A 865 -5.02 15.86 19.80
N ASP A 866 -6.11 15.84 20.57
CA ASP A 866 -7.24 16.79 20.50
C ASP A 866 -6.97 18.16 21.16
N ILE A 867 -5.85 18.31 21.86
CA ILE A 867 -5.54 19.47 22.72
C ILE A 867 -4.40 20.28 22.10
N ILE A 868 -4.66 21.56 21.85
CA ILE A 868 -3.66 22.52 21.39
C ILE A 868 -3.64 23.70 22.37
N TYR A 869 -2.47 24.02 22.95
CA TYR A 869 -2.27 25.26 23.69
C TYR A 869 -1.84 26.38 22.74
N ASN A 870 -2.71 27.37 22.53
CA ASN A 870 -2.47 28.49 21.63
C ASN A 870 -1.60 29.59 22.27
N GLY A 871 -1.39 29.51 23.60
CA GLY A 871 -0.76 30.55 24.41
C GLY A 871 -1.76 31.41 25.18
N ARG A 872 -1.28 32.10 26.21
CA ARG A 872 -2.02 33.16 26.93
C ARG A 872 -3.34 32.67 27.51
N GLY A 873 -3.33 31.43 28.00
CA GLY A 873 -4.49 30.72 28.55
C GLY A 873 -5.47 30.17 27.52
N SER A 874 -5.28 30.41 26.22
CA SER A 874 -6.16 29.90 25.15
C SER A 874 -5.83 28.46 24.79
N PHE A 875 -6.86 27.63 24.67
CA PHE A 875 -6.78 26.26 24.21
C PHE A 875 -7.81 25.99 23.11
N THR A 876 -7.45 25.12 22.17
CA THR A 876 -8.40 24.39 21.35
C THR A 876 -8.46 22.95 21.85
N ILE A 877 -9.64 22.47 22.24
CA ILE A 877 -9.84 21.11 22.78
C ILE A 877 -11.01 20.48 22.03
N ARG A 878 -10.74 19.42 21.25
CA ARG A 878 -11.74 18.75 20.38
C ARG A 878 -12.45 19.73 19.42
N GLY A 879 -11.69 20.70 18.90
CA GLY A 879 -12.20 21.79 18.06
C GLY A 879 -12.87 22.95 18.81
N GLU A 880 -13.24 22.79 20.08
CA GLU A 880 -13.82 23.88 20.88
C GLU A 880 -12.74 24.82 21.42
N GLN A 881 -12.95 26.13 21.30
CA GLN A 881 -12.10 27.12 21.97
C GLN A 881 -12.46 27.21 23.46
N LYS A 882 -11.46 27.12 24.32
CA LYS A 882 -11.56 27.27 25.78
C LYS A 882 -10.50 28.25 26.28
N THR A 883 -10.67 28.77 27.49
CA THR A 883 -9.69 29.71 28.08
C THR A 883 -9.58 29.51 29.58
N PHE A 884 -8.36 29.30 30.06
CA PHE A 884 -8.05 29.04 31.46
C PHE A 884 -6.86 29.92 31.89
N ARG A 885 -7.00 30.62 33.02
CA ARG A 885 -5.92 31.45 33.61
C ARG A 885 -4.98 30.64 34.52
N ARG A 886 -5.42 29.47 34.95
CA ARG A 886 -4.74 28.63 35.95
C ARG A 886 -4.74 27.19 35.49
N ILE A 887 -3.55 26.61 35.42
CA ILE A 887 -3.33 25.26 34.94
C ILE A 887 -2.70 24.46 36.08
N SER A 888 -3.42 23.43 36.53
CA SER A 888 -2.89 22.38 37.39
C SER A 888 -2.45 21.21 36.51
N LEU A 889 -1.24 20.70 36.72
CA LEU A 889 -0.64 19.60 35.97
C LEU A 889 -0.29 18.47 36.93
N VAL A 890 -0.75 17.24 36.66
CA VAL A 890 -0.30 16.04 37.38
C VAL A 890 0.35 15.10 36.37
N LEU A 891 1.68 15.01 36.47
CA LEU A 891 2.55 14.40 35.47
C LEU A 891 3.32 13.23 36.09
N GLY A 892 3.43 12.11 35.38
CA GLY A 892 4.07 10.89 35.88
C GLY A 892 5.12 10.34 34.93
N GLY A 893 6.40 10.42 35.33
CA GLY A 893 7.53 9.93 34.52
C GLY A 893 7.58 10.55 33.12
N THR A 894 7.53 9.71 32.07
CA THR A 894 7.52 10.18 30.67
C THR A 894 6.31 11.05 30.33
N GLY A 895 5.22 10.98 31.11
CA GLY A 895 4.07 11.89 31.01
C GLY A 895 4.40 13.36 31.29
N LEU A 896 5.60 13.66 31.79
CA LEU A 896 6.11 15.03 31.79
C LEU A 896 6.19 15.64 30.38
N THR A 897 6.47 14.85 29.33
CA THR A 897 6.84 15.42 28.02
C THR A 897 5.72 16.23 27.31
N PRO A 898 4.43 15.82 27.31
CA PRO A 898 3.32 16.72 26.96
C PRO A 898 3.28 18.01 27.78
N GLY A 899 3.36 17.90 29.10
CA GLY A 899 3.31 19.04 30.02
C GLY A 899 4.48 20.00 29.87
N TYR A 900 5.69 19.50 29.57
CA TYR A 900 6.88 20.30 29.30
C TYR A 900 6.67 21.24 28.11
N SER A 901 6.04 20.77 27.02
CA SER A 901 5.76 21.61 25.85
C SER A 901 4.90 22.83 26.22
N LEU A 902 3.88 22.62 27.05
CA LEU A 902 2.99 23.65 27.59
C LEU A 902 3.76 24.61 28.53
N ILE A 903 4.48 24.07 29.51
CA ILE A 903 5.28 24.83 30.48
C ILE A 903 6.28 25.74 29.77
N ALA A 904 7.05 25.20 28.83
CA ALA A 904 7.98 25.97 28.02
C ALA A 904 7.27 27.06 27.21
N ARG A 905 6.19 26.71 26.49
CA ARG A 905 5.40 27.67 25.67
C ARG A 905 4.79 28.81 26.48
N ALA A 906 4.40 28.59 27.74
CA ALA A 906 3.85 29.59 28.65
C ALA A 906 4.91 30.39 29.42
N CYS A 907 6.15 29.89 29.53
CA CYS A 907 7.27 30.59 30.16
C CYS A 907 8.14 31.39 29.17
N LEU A 908 8.13 31.02 27.88
CA LEU A 908 8.85 31.70 26.80
C LEU A 908 8.10 32.91 26.20
N ASP A 909 6.78 32.98 26.35
CA ASP A 909 5.97 34.12 25.93
C ASP A 909 5.88 35.14 27.07
N PRO A 910 6.48 36.35 26.94
CA PRO A 910 6.46 37.36 28.00
C PRO A 910 5.10 38.04 28.18
N GLU A 911 4.15 37.83 27.26
CA GLU A 911 2.77 38.31 27.36
C GLU A 911 1.78 37.21 27.81
N ASP A 912 2.28 36.04 28.22
CA ASP A 912 1.46 34.95 28.78
C ASP A 912 1.42 35.05 30.31
N GLU A 913 0.31 35.59 30.85
CA GLU A 913 0.08 35.75 32.29
C GLU A 913 -0.36 34.45 33.01
N THR A 914 -0.49 33.33 32.30
CA THR A 914 -1.04 32.08 32.85
C THR A 914 -0.23 31.57 34.06
N GLU A 915 -0.92 31.20 35.14
CA GLU A 915 -0.29 30.54 36.29
C GLU A 915 -0.30 29.00 36.12
N LEU A 916 0.78 28.34 36.50
CA LEU A 916 0.96 26.89 36.41
C LEU A 916 1.39 26.29 37.75
N ARG A 917 0.80 25.15 38.13
CA ARG A 917 1.26 24.31 39.25
C ARG A 917 1.45 22.88 38.76
N VAL A 918 2.61 22.29 39.02
CA VAL A 918 2.96 20.96 38.53
C VAL A 918 3.27 20.04 39.71
N LEU A 919 2.50 18.96 39.86
CA LEU A 919 2.94 17.78 40.59
C LEU A 919 3.62 16.82 39.61
N ASP A 920 4.94 16.66 39.75
CA ASP A 920 5.74 15.72 38.95
C ASP A 920 6.10 14.49 39.79
N ALA A 921 5.51 13.34 39.44
CA ALA A 921 5.60 12.10 40.20
C ALA A 921 6.59 11.11 39.56
N ASN A 922 7.66 10.81 40.27
CA ASN A 922 8.75 9.94 39.83
C ASN A 922 9.10 8.87 40.88
N LYS A 923 9.96 7.91 40.54
CA LYS A 923 10.40 6.88 41.52
C LYS A 923 11.60 7.38 42.32
N THR A 924 12.71 7.67 41.65
CA THR A 924 13.98 8.14 42.20
C THR A 924 14.32 9.54 41.68
N GLU A 925 15.27 10.23 42.30
CA GLU A 925 15.69 11.58 41.86
C GLU A 925 16.31 11.57 40.45
N GLY A 926 16.98 10.47 40.07
CA GLY A 926 17.53 10.26 38.73
C GLY A 926 16.50 9.94 37.65
N ASP A 927 15.22 9.79 38.02
CA ASP A 927 14.12 9.59 37.07
C ASP A 927 13.48 10.91 36.60
N ILE A 928 13.76 12.04 37.28
CA ILE A 928 13.17 13.36 36.97
C ILE A 928 13.70 13.84 35.62
N LEU A 929 12.85 13.72 34.59
CA LEU A 929 13.16 14.15 33.24
C LEU A 929 13.23 15.69 33.17
N LEU A 930 14.14 16.23 32.34
CA LEU A 930 14.21 17.66 31.99
C LEU A 930 14.34 18.64 33.18
N ARG A 931 14.78 18.17 34.36
CA ARG A 931 14.85 18.94 35.62
C ARG A 931 15.52 20.31 35.50
N ASP A 932 16.67 20.38 34.82
CA ASP A 932 17.43 21.62 34.66
C ASP A 932 16.66 22.68 33.86
N ASP A 933 15.90 22.26 32.84
CA ASP A 933 15.02 23.14 32.07
C ASP A 933 13.78 23.54 32.87
N LEU A 934 13.19 22.63 33.66
CA LEU A 934 12.05 22.95 34.53
C LEU A 934 12.43 24.02 35.56
N GLN A 935 13.58 23.87 36.24
CA GLN A 935 14.09 24.88 37.18
C GLN A 935 14.31 26.23 36.48
N LYS A 936 14.96 26.21 35.29
CA LYS A 936 15.16 27.40 34.46
C LYS A 936 13.83 28.08 34.11
N TYR A 937 12.80 27.34 33.73
CA TYR A 937 11.48 27.92 33.45
C TYR A 937 10.79 28.44 34.71
N GLU A 938 10.96 27.80 35.88
CA GLU A 938 10.41 28.30 37.15
C GLU A 938 11.07 29.62 37.56
N ASP A 939 12.40 29.70 37.51
CA ASP A 939 13.19 30.91 37.73
C ASP A 939 12.79 32.05 36.78
N MET A 940 12.60 31.73 35.49
CA MET A 940 12.14 32.69 34.47
C MET A 940 10.68 33.14 34.68
N SER A 941 9.82 32.30 35.25
CA SER A 941 8.37 32.55 35.36
C SER A 941 7.99 33.65 36.36
N GLN A 942 8.94 34.08 37.20
CA GLN A 942 8.71 35.00 38.34
C GLN A 942 7.63 34.51 39.32
N GLY A 943 7.47 33.19 39.45
CA GLY A 943 6.50 32.53 40.32
C GLY A 943 5.13 32.26 39.68
N ARG A 944 4.95 32.51 38.37
CA ARG A 944 3.78 32.03 37.62
C ARG A 944 3.76 30.50 37.58
N LEU A 945 4.90 29.87 37.30
CA LEU A 945 5.11 28.42 37.43
C LEU A 945 5.53 28.08 38.86
N LYS A 946 5.12 26.90 39.33
CA LYS A 946 5.80 26.17 40.41
C LYS A 946 5.83 24.67 40.10
N VAL A 947 6.96 24.02 40.30
CA VAL A 947 7.16 22.58 40.11
C VAL A 947 7.42 21.90 41.46
N THR A 948 6.65 20.85 41.76
CA THR A 948 6.74 20.08 42.98
C THR A 948 6.99 18.61 42.63
N HIS A 949 8.22 18.15 42.88
CA HIS A 949 8.63 16.78 42.63
C HIS A 949 8.24 15.86 43.81
N ILE A 950 7.59 14.74 43.52
CA ILE A 950 7.22 13.69 44.49
C ILE A 950 7.92 12.39 44.09
N LEU A 951 8.66 11.78 45.02
CA LEU A 951 9.40 10.53 44.78
C LEU A 951 8.81 9.35 45.56
N SER A 952 8.49 8.25 44.87
CA SER A 952 7.96 7.02 45.50
C SER A 952 9.04 6.12 46.11
N SER A 953 10.31 6.34 45.76
CA SER A 953 11.47 5.57 46.21
C SER A 953 12.73 6.47 46.23
N PRO A 954 12.72 7.57 46.99
CA PRO A 954 13.84 8.51 47.06
C PRO A 954 15.04 7.94 47.82
N ASP A 955 16.24 8.43 47.47
CA ASP A 955 17.44 8.25 48.27
C ASP A 955 17.35 9.00 49.62
N GLU A 956 18.21 8.62 50.58
CA GLU A 956 18.23 9.22 51.93
C GLU A 956 18.51 10.73 51.90
N SER A 957 19.24 11.21 50.89
CA SER A 957 19.61 12.62 50.68
C SER A 957 18.48 13.52 50.16
N TRP A 958 17.38 12.95 49.66
CA TRP A 958 16.26 13.74 49.14
C TRP A 958 15.54 14.49 50.26
N ASP A 959 15.40 15.80 50.15
CA ASP A 959 14.72 16.69 51.10
C ASP A 959 13.29 17.05 50.67
N GLY A 960 12.94 16.84 49.40
CA GLY A 960 11.60 17.01 48.85
C GLY A 960 10.58 15.94 49.25
N LEU A 961 9.40 15.98 48.62
CA LEU A 961 8.25 15.12 48.96
C LEU A 961 8.50 13.64 48.67
N LYS A 962 7.96 12.77 49.54
CA LYS A 962 8.16 11.32 49.53
C LYS A 962 6.82 10.59 49.57
N GLY A 963 6.59 9.64 48.65
CA GLY A 963 5.35 8.84 48.58
C GLY A 963 4.73 8.83 47.17
N TYR A 964 3.41 8.80 47.12
CA TYR A 964 2.61 8.86 45.89
C TYR A 964 1.71 10.10 45.91
N VAL A 965 1.22 10.52 44.75
CA VAL A 965 0.19 11.57 44.66
C VAL A 965 -1.06 11.12 45.44
N ASN A 966 -1.58 12.01 46.28
CA ASN A 966 -2.76 11.82 47.12
C ASN A 966 -3.56 13.12 47.23
N LYS A 967 -4.69 13.08 47.95
CA LYS A 967 -5.57 14.23 48.11
C LYS A 967 -4.90 15.41 48.80
N GLU A 968 -4.16 15.14 49.88
CA GLU A 968 -3.53 16.17 50.70
C GLU A 968 -2.52 16.99 49.89
N LEU A 969 -1.68 16.33 49.08
CA LEU A 969 -0.71 17.02 48.21
C LEU A 969 -1.39 17.72 47.02
N MET A 970 -2.51 17.22 46.53
CA MET A 970 -3.29 17.91 45.49
C MET A 970 -4.00 19.16 46.04
N GLU A 971 -4.48 19.15 47.29
CA GLU A 971 -5.05 20.32 47.96
C GLU A 971 -4.00 21.38 48.34
N GLU A 972 -2.77 20.96 48.70
CA GLU A 972 -1.70 21.87 49.13
C GLU A 972 -0.95 22.54 47.95
N TYR A 973 -0.69 21.82 46.86
CA TYR A 973 0.23 22.26 45.80
C TYR A 973 -0.45 22.66 44.46
N LEU A 974 -1.69 22.24 44.20
CA LEU A 974 -2.42 22.58 42.96
C LEU A 974 -3.48 23.66 43.20
N PHE A 975 -4.11 24.14 42.12
CA PHE A 975 -5.27 25.02 42.25
C PHE A 975 -6.54 24.22 42.59
N ALA A 976 -7.35 24.73 43.50
CA ALA A 976 -8.72 24.26 43.71
C ALA A 976 -9.57 24.43 42.43
N ALA A 977 -10.64 23.65 42.28
CA ALA A 977 -11.56 23.80 41.15
C ALA A 977 -12.25 25.19 41.15
N GLY A 978 -12.53 25.71 39.95
CA GLY A 978 -13.20 26.99 39.77
C GLY A 978 -13.23 27.45 38.32
N ASP A 979 -14.02 28.49 38.04
CA ASP A 979 -14.16 29.06 36.69
C ASP A 979 -12.84 29.64 36.19
N GLY A 980 -12.37 29.16 35.03
CA GLY A 980 -11.08 29.53 34.45
C GLY A 980 -9.87 28.76 35.00
N ASN A 981 -10.07 27.71 35.80
CA ASN A 981 -9.04 26.75 36.19
C ASN A 981 -9.20 25.46 35.38
N VAL A 982 -8.09 24.77 35.06
CA VAL A 982 -8.08 23.45 34.38
C VAL A 982 -7.08 22.50 35.02
N MET A 983 -7.42 21.21 35.05
CA MET A 983 -6.54 20.11 35.42
C MET A 983 -6.13 19.33 34.17
N LEU A 984 -4.83 19.16 33.97
CA LEU A 984 -4.24 18.44 32.85
C LEU A 984 -3.41 17.26 33.37
N LEU A 985 -3.65 16.08 32.81
CA LEU A 985 -3.19 14.80 33.37
C LEU A 985 -2.38 13.99 32.35
N CYS A 986 -1.19 13.51 32.72
CA CYS A 986 -0.48 12.53 31.91
C CYS A 986 0.42 11.63 32.75
N GLY A 987 0.32 10.31 32.62
CA GLY A 987 1.17 9.37 33.36
C GLY A 987 0.64 7.94 33.34
N PRO A 988 1.25 7.04 34.14
CA PRO A 988 0.87 5.63 34.17
C PRO A 988 -0.60 5.45 34.57
N PRO A 989 -1.39 4.60 33.88
CA PRO A 989 -2.82 4.41 34.20
C PRO A 989 -3.10 4.09 35.69
N PRO A 990 -2.30 3.27 36.41
CA PRO A 990 -2.52 3.04 37.84
C PRO A 990 -2.39 4.28 38.74
N MET A 991 -1.69 5.33 38.28
CA MET A 991 -1.64 6.62 38.97
C MET A 991 -2.91 7.43 38.67
N ILE A 992 -3.21 7.61 37.38
CA ILE A 992 -4.33 8.43 36.92
C ILE A 992 -5.68 7.86 37.38
N GLU A 993 -5.96 6.59 37.08
CA GLU A 993 -7.24 5.92 37.36
C GLU A 993 -7.53 5.74 38.85
N LYS A 994 -6.49 5.52 39.68
CA LYS A 994 -6.66 5.01 41.06
C LYS A 994 -6.26 5.97 42.15
N ALA A 995 -5.44 6.99 41.85
CA ALA A 995 -5.02 8.01 42.80
C ALA A 995 -5.50 9.42 42.42
N VAL A 996 -5.52 9.77 41.13
CA VAL A 996 -5.80 11.15 40.70
C VAL A 996 -7.28 11.38 40.36
N LEU A 997 -7.85 10.66 39.40
CA LEU A 997 -9.25 10.87 38.96
C LEU A 997 -10.29 10.76 40.11
N PRO A 998 -10.20 9.78 41.05
CA PRO A 998 -11.15 9.71 42.16
C PRO A 998 -11.09 10.95 43.07
N VAL A 999 -9.89 11.49 43.30
CA VAL A 999 -9.67 12.68 44.11
C VAL A 999 -10.19 13.93 43.41
N LEU A 1000 -10.02 14.07 42.10
CA LEU A 1000 -10.49 15.24 41.36
C LEU A 1000 -12.00 15.47 41.49
N GLY A 1001 -12.80 14.39 41.47
CA GLY A 1001 -14.23 14.48 41.71
C GLY A 1001 -14.58 15.00 43.12
N GLU A 1002 -13.80 14.64 44.14
CA GLU A 1002 -13.95 15.20 45.50
C GLU A 1002 -13.52 16.67 45.59
N LEU A 1003 -12.57 17.09 44.74
CA LEU A 1003 -12.07 18.48 44.68
C LEU A 1003 -12.92 19.40 43.78
N GLY A 1004 -14.04 18.90 43.24
CA GLY A 1004 -14.97 19.69 42.43
C GLY A 1004 -14.56 19.90 40.97
N TYR A 1005 -13.64 19.07 40.47
CA TYR A 1005 -13.27 19.05 39.05
C TYR A 1005 -14.19 18.11 38.24
N GLU A 1006 -14.45 18.43 36.98
CA GLU A 1006 -15.41 17.78 36.08
C GLU A 1006 -14.74 17.35 34.76
N GLU A 1007 -14.76 16.04 34.46
CA GLU A 1007 -14.22 15.48 33.22
C GLU A 1007 -14.88 16.06 31.96
N GLY A 1008 -14.07 16.36 30.94
CA GLY A 1008 -14.52 16.96 29.68
C GLY A 1008 -14.88 18.46 29.76
N LYS A 1009 -14.97 19.03 30.97
CA LYS A 1009 -15.21 20.46 31.22
C LYS A 1009 -13.95 21.18 31.67
N ASN A 1010 -13.30 20.69 32.74
CA ASN A 1010 -12.05 21.23 33.27
C ASN A 1010 -11.06 20.16 33.76
N VAL A 1011 -11.28 18.88 33.43
CA VAL A 1011 -10.23 17.83 33.46
C VAL A 1011 -10.06 17.26 32.06
N PHE A 1012 -8.80 17.19 31.61
CA PHE A 1012 -8.42 16.56 30.34
C PHE A 1012 -7.11 15.77 30.47
N GLY A 1013 -6.97 14.69 29.70
CA GLY A 1013 -5.70 13.98 29.53
C GLY A 1013 -4.86 14.60 28.42
N LEU A 1014 -3.55 14.69 28.62
CA LEU A 1014 -2.54 15.11 27.65
C LEU A 1014 -1.85 13.89 27.01
#